data_AF-A0A7K8XHF7-F1
#
_entry.id   AF-A0A7K8XHF7-F1
#
_cell.length_a   1.000
_cell.length_b   1.000
_cell.length_c   1.000
_cell.angle_alpha   90.00
_cell.angle_beta   90.00
_cell.angle_gamma   90.00
#
_symmetry.space_group_name_H-M   'P 1'
#
loop_
_entity.id
_entity.type
_entity.pdbx_description
1 polymer ?
#
loop_
_entity_poly.entity_id
_entity_poly.type
_entity_poly.pdbx_seq_one_letter_code
_entity_poly.pdbx_strand_id
1 'polypeptide(L)'
;MTQQLQDEFDRSVENAEAWMKAIQERLRINDNTKGPRSALEARLRETEKIRALEPEGNLKMDLVLVKADAALRSIREDKRHEILSKLKDIKDLWEETAIYITHCHSRIEWVWLHWNEYLKAQDEFYSWIHNMTVTLEPDIELQLGLKEKQWQLSHAQVLLNDVLNQSVLLEMVLEEAASLFSRIDDPSVDEDMQKKMRMEYDGIRQEAESRVKLLEKITEEHEQYSTNVSQFQSWLSGVTQRLNCCIKEESKASAEDKLKALKEIAKNIRRGGKKWKHLEKQCTEVILNTSPLGAERMKDELEELRKALEKLKQLSSEEEERLLKIQQSESAYESQARQLKADIQELRKDLQRLKNDLDSAEVEKTEDGLVALWRKCTATRAALATEESKVERLKTQLKELLRFSRDVQPLTESVVSAIQQYQSVKSKMSKMTTDTETRLRRLFQNPLQDFEQWKPSVHMLLETPEPALPHIEAALTLSSQFKEKFMTLQLKKDLLNNVLGEEQAKSFFQEVAEASNEREILHRSLLQSKNKLQNLILQHKDFDAGFAALQKKLSVIKAKLDLEKEPRTDLLGRKTQLQRLQMVQDDLAELIIQIEEAEKLVQSNTTRRHEMNQLASDSQALKRSLEMMIQQSEEHIQKHWAYNNKLSDLQQWITVSMEKMVSYQGADGEQDTEGRVAGLERWLAEFPDKEIQLHLVEAHGQLVMENSSPEEAAHVQAELDQLKESWRTLKEMTTGLLKKQQLNRSLADKKKIGFVDSRGALGPAFHLLDADPNHKKERTGEGQNTSSHMKLLQEFEEWLQGENTKLTKIHAATSSSTEEIKGHQSKLEELQSRVPSGQSLFDNLLHVHSVIGNSEDLDDLRYRWMLYKSKLKEAMSS
;
A
#
# COMPACT_ATOMS: atom_id res chain seq x y z
N MET A 1 186.85 5.38 23.78
CA MET A 1 185.76 6.37 23.79
C MET A 1 184.85 6.21 22.58
N THR A 2 185.29 6.50 21.34
CA THR A 2 184.43 6.46 20.14
C THR A 2 183.73 5.12 19.90
N GLN A 3 184.44 3.99 20.06
CA GLN A 3 183.84 2.66 19.89
C GLN A 3 182.70 2.40 20.90
N GLN A 4 182.85 2.81 22.16
CA GLN A 4 181.83 2.59 23.18
C GLN A 4 180.51 3.33 22.84
N LEU A 5 180.59 4.54 22.30
CA LEU A 5 179.39 5.29 21.89
C LEU A 5 178.70 4.65 20.68
N GLN A 6 179.47 4.00 19.79
CA GLN A 6 178.93 3.17 18.71
C GLN A 6 178.25 1.91 19.27
N ASP A 7 178.92 1.16 20.15
CA ASP A 7 178.39 -0.05 20.79
C ASP A 7 177.11 0.25 21.60
N GLU A 8 177.02 1.43 22.24
CA GLU A 8 175.82 1.89 22.95
C GLU A 8 174.69 2.32 22.02
N PHE A 9 174.98 2.84 20.83
CA PHE A 9 173.98 3.12 19.79
C PHE A 9 173.46 1.82 19.16
N ASP A 10 174.34 0.93 18.70
CA ASP A 10 173.95 -0.33 18.05
C ASP A 10 173.07 -1.19 19.00
N ARG A 11 173.42 -1.30 20.28
CA ARG A 11 172.57 -1.96 21.30
C ARG A 11 171.21 -1.29 21.52
N SER A 12 171.11 0.03 21.35
CA SER A 12 169.83 0.72 21.45
C SER A 12 168.93 0.43 20.25
N VAL A 13 169.51 0.31 19.05
CA VAL A 13 168.81 -0.13 17.83
C VAL A 13 168.37 -1.59 17.97
N GLU A 14 169.25 -2.49 18.41
CA GLU A 14 168.91 -3.90 18.68
C GLU A 14 167.73 -4.04 19.67
N ASN A 15 167.67 -3.22 20.73
CA ASN A 15 166.56 -3.22 21.69
C ASN A 15 165.24 -2.74 21.06
N ALA A 16 165.31 -1.67 20.27
CA ALA A 16 164.16 -1.11 19.56
C ALA A 16 163.61 -2.09 18.51
N GLU A 17 164.49 -2.66 17.67
CA GLU A 17 164.14 -3.68 16.68
C GLU A 17 163.50 -4.92 17.34
N ALA A 18 164.11 -5.46 18.40
CA ALA A 18 163.62 -6.67 19.05
C ALA A 18 162.22 -6.47 19.65
N TRP A 19 161.95 -5.30 20.21
CA TRP A 19 160.62 -4.94 20.71
C TRP A 19 159.63 -4.74 19.55
N MET A 20 159.99 -4.02 18.49
CA MET A 20 159.12 -3.83 17.32
C MET A 20 158.72 -5.16 16.68
N LYS A 21 159.70 -6.05 16.45
CA LYS A 21 159.48 -7.39 15.89
C LYS A 21 158.57 -8.25 16.78
N ALA A 22 158.69 -8.13 18.11
CA ALA A 22 157.78 -8.80 19.06
C ALA A 22 156.35 -8.21 19.05
N ILE A 23 156.20 -6.90 18.84
CA ILE A 23 154.89 -6.24 18.67
C ILE A 23 154.27 -6.62 17.32
N GLN A 24 155.02 -6.59 16.22
CA GLN A 24 154.58 -7.01 14.89
C GLN A 24 154.10 -8.47 14.89
N GLU A 25 154.78 -9.39 15.58
CA GLU A 25 154.32 -10.78 15.70
C GLU A 25 153.03 -10.91 16.54
N ARG A 26 152.91 -10.17 17.65
CA ARG A 26 151.66 -10.12 18.43
C ARG A 26 150.49 -9.55 17.63
N LEU A 27 150.74 -8.54 16.79
CA LEU A 27 149.75 -8.02 15.86
C LEU A 27 149.37 -9.08 14.83
N ARG A 28 150.34 -9.73 14.17
CA ARG A 28 150.12 -10.77 13.15
C ARG A 28 149.23 -11.92 13.63
N ILE A 29 149.31 -12.29 14.91
CA ILE A 29 148.44 -13.32 15.53
C ILE A 29 147.00 -12.82 15.75
N ASN A 30 146.82 -11.53 16.05
CA ASN A 30 145.52 -10.93 16.36
C ASN A 30 144.82 -10.28 15.16
N ASP A 31 145.53 -9.98 14.07
CA ASP A 31 145.09 -9.24 12.88
C ASP A 31 144.17 -10.06 11.95
N ASN A 32 143.09 -10.58 12.53
CA ASN A 32 142.09 -11.42 11.90
C ASN A 32 140.70 -11.06 12.43
N THR A 33 139.75 -10.82 11.53
CA THR A 33 138.36 -10.49 11.85
C THR A 33 137.44 -11.71 11.93
N LYS A 34 137.90 -12.90 11.54
CA LYS A 34 137.06 -14.10 11.38
C LYS A 34 136.85 -14.93 12.65
N GLY A 35 135.72 -15.61 12.72
CA GLY A 35 135.30 -16.53 13.79
C GLY A 35 134.38 -15.87 14.82
N PRO A 36 134.04 -16.60 15.90
CA PRO A 36 132.98 -16.21 16.82
C PRO A 36 133.25 -14.90 17.54
N ARG A 37 132.17 -14.18 17.84
CA ARG A 37 132.15 -12.86 18.47
C ARG A 37 133.07 -12.75 19.70
N SER A 38 133.08 -13.77 20.56
CA SER A 38 133.95 -13.83 21.76
C SER A 38 135.46 -13.90 21.43
N ALA A 39 135.84 -14.49 20.30
CA ALA A 39 137.21 -14.48 19.81
C ALA A 39 137.59 -13.12 19.19
N LEU A 40 136.66 -12.45 18.51
CA LEU A 40 136.88 -11.09 18.01
C LEU A 40 137.07 -10.10 19.17
N GLU A 41 136.25 -10.21 20.23
CA GLU A 41 136.40 -9.40 21.45
C GLU A 41 137.74 -9.61 22.14
N ALA A 42 138.21 -10.87 22.21
CA ALA A 42 139.51 -11.19 22.79
C ALA A 42 140.67 -10.56 22.01
N ARG A 43 140.60 -10.54 20.67
CA ARG A 43 141.59 -9.86 19.80
C ARG A 43 141.50 -8.34 19.92
N LEU A 44 140.31 -7.76 20.05
CA LEU A 44 140.14 -6.33 20.30
C LEU A 44 140.86 -5.93 21.60
N ARG A 45 140.54 -6.61 22.71
CA ARG A 45 141.19 -6.41 24.02
C ARG A 45 142.71 -6.64 23.99
N GLU A 46 143.23 -7.49 23.10
CA GLU A 46 144.68 -7.67 22.95
C GLU A 46 145.33 -6.57 22.09
N THR A 47 144.68 -6.11 21.03
CA THR A 47 145.18 -4.95 20.24
C THR A 47 145.10 -3.63 21.01
N GLU A 48 144.12 -3.45 21.89
CA GLU A 48 144.07 -2.36 22.87
C GLU A 48 145.32 -2.36 23.76
N LYS A 49 145.71 -3.53 24.32
CA LYS A 49 146.95 -3.66 25.10
C LYS A 49 148.20 -3.39 24.27
N ILE A 50 148.22 -3.76 22.99
CA ILE A 50 149.35 -3.47 22.09
C ILE A 50 149.45 -1.97 21.82
N ARG A 51 148.32 -1.30 21.53
CA ARG A 51 148.23 0.15 21.35
C ARG A 51 148.64 0.93 22.61
N ALA A 52 148.29 0.43 23.80
CA ALA A 52 148.75 0.99 25.06
C ALA A 52 150.27 0.91 25.29
N LEU A 53 151.02 0.13 24.50
CA LEU A 53 152.48 0.05 24.53
C LEU A 53 153.16 0.98 23.51
N GLU A 54 152.42 1.67 22.65
CA GLU A 54 152.96 2.65 21.69
C GLU A 54 153.87 3.72 22.36
N PRO A 55 153.58 4.24 23.59
CA PRO A 55 154.50 5.12 24.30
C PRO A 55 155.84 4.46 24.68
N GLU A 56 155.88 3.14 24.90
CA GLU A 56 157.14 2.41 25.15
C GLU A 56 158.01 2.38 23.87
N GLY A 57 157.37 2.19 22.70
CA GLY A 57 158.03 2.26 21.40
C GLY A 57 158.64 3.64 21.12
N ASN A 58 157.86 4.71 21.36
CA ASN A 58 158.36 6.08 21.28
C ASN A 58 159.57 6.32 22.20
N LEU A 59 159.52 5.89 23.47
CA LEU A 59 160.63 6.03 24.41
C LEU A 59 161.90 5.26 23.98
N LYS A 60 161.76 4.11 23.30
CA LYS A 60 162.91 3.41 22.68
C LYS A 60 163.48 4.19 21.51
N MET A 61 162.64 4.79 20.68
CA MET A 61 163.07 5.63 19.55
C MET A 61 163.77 6.91 20.02
N ASP A 62 163.28 7.57 21.05
CA ASP A 62 163.95 8.71 21.69
C ASP A 62 165.33 8.33 22.22
N LEU A 63 165.47 7.16 22.86
CA LEU A 63 166.76 6.64 23.32
C LEU A 63 167.72 6.39 22.14
N VAL A 64 167.24 5.79 21.05
CA VAL A 64 168.02 5.57 19.82
C VAL A 64 168.47 6.91 19.22
N LEU A 65 167.60 7.92 19.16
CA LEU A 65 167.90 9.27 18.68
C LEU A 65 168.99 9.96 19.51
N VAL A 66 168.87 9.91 20.84
CA VAL A 66 169.86 10.49 21.78
C VAL A 66 171.22 9.79 21.66
N LYS A 67 171.24 8.45 21.52
CA LYS A 67 172.48 7.69 21.30
C LYS A 67 173.10 7.97 19.92
N ALA A 68 172.27 8.11 18.88
CA ALA A 68 172.74 8.44 17.53
C ALA A 68 173.42 9.81 17.49
N ASP A 69 172.83 10.85 18.09
CA ASP A 69 173.44 12.19 18.17
C ASP A 69 174.79 12.15 18.93
N ALA A 70 174.86 11.45 20.06
CA ALA A 70 176.10 11.26 20.82
C ALA A 70 177.21 10.56 19.99
N ALA A 71 176.86 9.53 19.22
CA ALA A 71 177.80 8.86 18.31
C ALA A 71 178.23 9.79 17.15
N LEU A 72 177.26 10.42 16.47
CA LEU A 72 177.47 11.32 15.32
C LEU A 72 178.31 12.56 15.62
N ARG A 73 178.41 12.98 16.89
CA ARG A 73 179.27 14.09 17.34
C ARG A 73 180.74 13.71 17.54
N SER A 74 181.07 12.41 17.59
CA SER A 74 182.41 11.93 17.98
C SER A 74 183.14 11.10 16.93
N ILE A 75 182.44 10.65 15.88
CA ILE A 75 182.92 9.67 14.92
C ILE A 75 183.56 10.29 13.67
N ARG A 76 184.37 9.51 12.96
CA ARG A 76 184.99 9.89 11.69
C ARG A 76 183.98 9.87 10.53
N GLU A 77 184.26 10.68 9.51
CA GLU A 77 183.37 10.92 8.37
C GLU A 77 183.05 9.64 7.56
N ASP A 78 184.01 8.72 7.48
CA ASP A 78 183.87 7.39 6.85
C ASP A 78 182.82 6.49 7.51
N LYS A 79 182.56 6.64 8.82
CA LYS A 79 181.54 5.86 9.54
C LYS A 79 180.21 6.59 9.75
N ARG A 80 180.14 7.89 9.44
CA ARG A 80 178.93 8.70 9.63
C ARG A 80 177.72 8.16 8.85
N HIS A 81 177.96 7.64 7.64
CA HIS A 81 176.91 7.11 6.77
C HIS A 81 176.26 5.83 7.30
N GLU A 82 177.01 4.97 8.00
CA GLU A 82 176.50 3.72 8.57
C GLU A 82 175.46 3.98 9.68
N ILE A 83 175.77 4.91 10.59
CA ILE A 83 174.85 5.35 11.65
C ILE A 83 173.60 5.97 11.03
N LEU A 84 173.74 6.79 9.99
CA LEU A 84 172.62 7.44 9.32
C LEU A 84 171.73 6.47 8.54
N SER A 85 172.27 5.37 8.00
CA SER A 85 171.46 4.27 7.46
C SER A 85 170.69 3.59 8.58
N LYS A 86 171.38 3.05 9.60
CA LYS A 86 170.74 2.37 10.75
C LYS A 86 169.65 3.23 11.41
N LEU A 87 169.87 4.54 11.54
CA LEU A 87 168.91 5.50 12.09
C LEU A 87 167.71 5.78 11.15
N LYS A 88 167.86 5.63 9.84
CA LYS A 88 166.74 5.63 8.89
C LYS A 88 166.00 4.29 8.97
N ASP A 89 166.72 3.19 8.87
CA ASP A 89 166.15 1.85 8.78
C ASP A 89 165.30 1.50 10.03
N ILE A 90 165.71 1.94 11.23
CA ILE A 90 164.92 1.82 12.47
C ILE A 90 163.73 2.79 12.57
N LYS A 91 163.77 3.94 11.88
CA LYS A 91 162.62 4.87 11.79
C LYS A 91 161.57 4.33 10.85
N ASP A 92 161.98 3.88 9.67
CA ASP A 92 161.09 3.25 8.69
C ASP A 92 160.37 2.03 9.34
N LEU A 93 161.09 1.21 10.12
CA LEU A 93 160.51 0.10 10.89
C LEU A 93 159.57 0.57 12.03
N TRP A 94 159.88 1.68 12.70
CA TRP A 94 158.99 2.26 13.72
C TRP A 94 157.70 2.80 13.11
N GLU A 95 157.80 3.53 12.00
CA GLU A 95 156.65 4.07 11.26
C GLU A 95 155.77 2.94 10.73
N GLU A 96 156.35 1.88 10.14
CA GLU A 96 155.64 0.64 9.77
C GLU A 96 154.93 0.02 10.99
N THR A 97 155.63 -0.09 12.13
CA THR A 97 155.07 -0.70 13.36
C THR A 97 153.93 0.12 13.94
N ALA A 98 154.06 1.45 14.04
CA ALA A 98 153.02 2.34 14.56
C ALA A 98 151.78 2.39 13.64
N ILE A 99 152.00 2.39 12.32
CA ILE A 99 150.93 2.22 11.32
C ILE A 99 150.25 0.86 11.50
N TYR A 100 151.01 -0.23 11.72
CA TYR A 100 150.41 -1.56 11.88
C TYR A 100 149.63 -1.71 13.19
N ILE A 101 150.13 -1.18 14.31
CA ILE A 101 149.40 -1.08 15.59
C ILE A 101 148.03 -0.42 15.34
N THR A 102 148.04 0.76 14.71
CA THR A 102 146.83 1.55 14.47
C THR A 102 145.86 0.85 13.53
N HIS A 103 146.34 0.36 12.38
CA HIS A 103 145.51 -0.27 11.36
C HIS A 103 144.88 -1.59 11.84
N CYS A 104 145.66 -2.46 12.50
CA CYS A 104 145.17 -3.74 13.03
C CYS A 104 144.09 -3.50 14.10
N HIS A 105 144.37 -2.64 15.08
CA HIS A 105 143.42 -2.30 16.13
C HIS A 105 142.13 -1.69 15.57
N SER A 106 142.22 -0.61 14.78
CA SER A 106 141.03 0.05 14.24
C SER A 106 140.25 -0.81 13.25
N ARG A 107 140.88 -1.77 12.55
CA ARG A 107 140.18 -2.76 11.72
C ARG A 107 139.32 -3.72 12.56
N ILE A 108 139.83 -4.16 13.70
CA ILE A 108 139.10 -5.07 14.61
C ILE A 108 138.02 -4.30 15.38
N GLU A 109 138.34 -3.10 15.87
CA GLU A 109 137.40 -2.16 16.52
C GLU A 109 136.21 -1.84 15.60
N TRP A 110 136.47 -1.53 14.32
CA TRP A 110 135.43 -1.25 13.33
C TRP A 110 134.49 -2.46 13.13
N VAL A 111 135.01 -3.67 12.92
CA VAL A 111 134.17 -4.87 12.75
C VAL A 111 133.40 -5.19 14.02
N TRP A 112 134.01 -4.99 15.20
CA TRP A 112 133.34 -5.17 16.47
C TRP A 112 132.17 -4.19 16.65
N LEU A 113 132.36 -2.89 16.36
CA LEU A 113 131.31 -1.88 16.47
C LEU A 113 130.16 -2.15 15.50
N HIS A 114 130.45 -2.42 14.23
CA HIS A 114 129.43 -2.80 13.23
C HIS A 114 128.63 -4.04 13.66
N TRP A 115 129.28 -5.09 14.19
CA TRP A 115 128.57 -6.26 14.71
C TRP A 115 127.73 -5.94 15.97
N ASN A 116 128.10 -4.94 16.78
CA ASN A 116 127.26 -4.46 17.89
C ASN A 116 126.04 -3.67 17.41
N GLU A 117 126.16 -2.91 16.32
CA GLU A 117 125.05 -2.12 15.76
C GLU A 117 124.06 -3.01 15.01
N TYR A 118 124.56 -3.98 14.24
CA TYR A 118 123.75 -5.03 13.64
C TYR A 118 122.90 -5.79 14.67
N LEU A 119 123.48 -6.23 15.79
CA LEU A 119 122.74 -7.00 16.80
C LEU A 119 121.59 -6.19 17.42
N LYS A 120 121.78 -4.88 17.63
CA LYS A 120 120.68 -4.00 18.10
C LYS A 120 119.57 -3.89 17.08
N ALA A 121 119.91 -3.67 15.80
CA ALA A 121 118.90 -3.58 14.74
C ALA A 121 118.19 -4.92 14.49
N GLN A 122 118.88 -6.05 14.70
CA GLN A 122 118.30 -7.40 14.71
C GLN A 122 117.34 -7.59 15.89
N ASP A 123 117.72 -7.21 17.12
CA ASP A 123 116.87 -7.29 18.31
C ASP A 123 115.62 -6.38 18.20
N GLU A 124 115.79 -5.16 17.67
CA GLU A 124 114.68 -4.23 17.38
C GLU A 124 113.71 -4.82 16.33
N PHE A 125 114.24 -5.42 15.25
CA PHE A 125 113.43 -6.07 14.23
C PHE A 125 112.68 -7.29 14.77
N TYR A 126 113.34 -8.19 15.50
CA TYR A 126 112.66 -9.35 16.08
C TYR A 126 111.65 -8.98 17.18
N SER A 127 111.89 -7.89 17.91
CA SER A 127 110.91 -7.30 18.82
C SER A 127 109.67 -6.81 18.06
N TRP A 128 109.84 -6.18 16.89
CA TRP A 128 108.73 -5.79 16.03
C TRP A 128 107.99 -7.01 15.43
N ILE A 129 108.72 -8.01 14.91
CA ILE A 129 108.15 -9.28 14.41
C ILE A 129 107.25 -9.92 15.48
N HIS A 130 107.72 -10.01 16.73
CA HIS A 130 106.95 -10.58 17.83
C HIS A 130 105.68 -9.76 18.14
N ASN A 131 105.81 -8.45 18.29
CA ASN A 131 104.67 -7.56 18.56
C ASN A 131 103.61 -7.61 17.45
N MET A 132 104.02 -7.63 16.18
CA MET A 132 103.10 -7.72 15.05
C MET A 132 102.45 -9.11 14.93
N THR A 133 103.19 -10.19 15.23
CA THR A 133 102.62 -11.55 15.32
C THR A 133 101.49 -11.60 16.35
N VAL A 134 101.74 -11.11 17.58
CA VAL A 134 100.73 -11.08 18.65
C VAL A 134 99.56 -10.14 18.32
N THR A 135 99.76 -9.12 17.48
CA THR A 135 98.70 -8.22 17.00
C THR A 135 97.81 -8.88 15.94
N LEU A 136 98.34 -9.81 15.15
CA LEU A 136 97.62 -10.51 14.09
C LEU A 136 97.05 -11.88 14.52
N GLU A 137 97.62 -12.51 15.55
CA GLU A 137 97.23 -13.82 16.10
C GLU A 137 95.72 -13.97 16.42
N PRO A 138 95.00 -12.97 16.97
CA PRO A 138 93.58 -13.11 17.26
C PRO A 138 92.73 -13.14 15.97
N ASP A 139 91.81 -14.10 15.86
CA ASP A 139 90.81 -14.17 14.78
C ASP A 139 90.04 -12.86 14.57
N ILE A 140 89.48 -12.68 13.36
CA ILE A 140 88.68 -11.50 13.04
C ILE A 140 87.34 -11.55 13.79
N GLU A 141 87.21 -10.74 14.84
CA GLU A 141 85.94 -10.58 15.55
C GLU A 141 84.85 -10.03 14.62
N LEU A 142 83.76 -10.79 14.45
CA LEU A 142 82.61 -10.39 13.64
C LEU A 142 81.88 -9.20 14.26
N GLN A 143 81.76 -8.10 13.52
CA GLN A 143 81.23 -6.83 14.04
C GLN A 143 79.70 -6.70 13.97
N LEU A 144 79.16 -5.65 14.60
CA LEU A 144 77.71 -5.36 14.70
C LEU A 144 77.07 -4.84 13.41
N GLY A 145 77.77 -4.03 12.63
CA GLY A 145 77.21 -3.28 11.51
C GLY A 145 78.24 -2.90 10.45
N LEU A 146 77.81 -2.19 9.41
CA LEU A 146 78.69 -1.79 8.31
C LEU A 146 79.79 -0.81 8.76
N LYS A 147 79.48 0.12 9.67
CA LYS A 147 80.44 1.14 10.14
C LYS A 147 81.58 0.53 10.94
N GLU A 148 81.23 -0.44 11.78
CA GLU A 148 82.17 -1.16 12.64
C GLU A 148 83.10 -2.04 11.79
N LYS A 149 82.58 -2.68 10.72
CA LYS A 149 83.39 -3.39 9.71
C LYS A 149 84.30 -2.44 8.94
N GLN A 150 83.80 -1.30 8.47
CA GLN A 150 84.59 -0.28 7.77
C GLN A 150 85.74 0.27 8.65
N TRP A 151 85.50 0.44 9.96
CA TRP A 151 86.55 0.81 10.91
C TRP A 151 87.58 -0.31 11.12
N GLN A 152 87.13 -1.56 11.29
CA GLN A 152 88.00 -2.73 11.43
C GLN A 152 88.89 -2.94 10.19
N LEU A 153 88.33 -2.74 8.99
CA LEU A 153 89.06 -2.71 7.72
C LEU A 153 90.11 -1.58 7.69
N SER A 154 89.70 -0.36 8.03
CA SER A 154 90.61 0.80 8.07
C SER A 154 91.79 0.56 9.01
N HIS A 155 91.55 -0.07 10.16
CA HIS A 155 92.60 -0.44 11.12
C HIS A 155 93.53 -1.52 10.56
N ALA A 156 93.01 -2.57 9.93
CA ALA A 156 93.83 -3.60 9.29
C ALA A 156 94.66 -3.04 8.12
N GLN A 157 94.13 -2.09 7.35
CA GLN A 157 94.88 -1.39 6.30
C GLN A 157 96.01 -0.52 6.89
N VAL A 158 95.84 0.11 8.06
CA VAL A 158 96.96 0.77 8.76
C VAL A 158 98.03 -0.23 9.17
N LEU A 159 97.66 -1.35 9.81
CA LEU A 159 98.61 -2.40 10.19
C LEU A 159 99.39 -2.98 8.99
N LEU A 160 98.73 -3.16 7.84
CA LEU A 160 99.40 -3.59 6.61
C LEU A 160 100.39 -2.53 6.09
N ASN A 161 100.07 -1.23 6.17
CA ASN A 161 101.03 -0.18 5.83
C ASN A 161 102.23 -0.17 6.81
N ASP A 162 101.99 -0.37 8.11
CA ASP A 162 103.07 -0.48 9.11
C ASP A 162 103.99 -1.67 8.83
N VAL A 163 103.43 -2.83 8.42
CA VAL A 163 104.21 -3.99 7.95
C VAL A 163 105.03 -3.64 6.70
N LEU A 164 104.41 -3.05 5.68
CA LEU A 164 105.08 -2.70 4.42
C LEU A 164 106.22 -1.69 4.64
N ASN A 165 106.05 -0.72 5.54
CA ASN A 165 107.08 0.25 5.90
C ASN A 165 108.32 -0.42 6.54
N GLN A 166 108.14 -1.53 7.27
CA GLN A 166 109.23 -2.26 7.93
C GLN A 166 110.10 -3.09 6.97
N SER A 167 109.72 -3.19 5.69
CA SER A 167 110.63 -3.70 4.64
C SER A 167 111.94 -2.92 4.56
N VAL A 168 111.93 -1.61 4.84
CA VAL A 168 113.12 -0.76 4.81
C VAL A 168 114.12 -1.14 5.92
N LEU A 169 113.62 -1.47 7.11
CA LEU A 169 114.46 -1.98 8.20
C LEU A 169 114.97 -3.39 7.88
N LEU A 170 114.14 -4.26 7.31
CA LEU A 170 114.55 -5.61 6.90
C LEU A 170 115.71 -5.57 5.89
N GLU A 171 115.58 -4.85 4.77
CA GLU A 171 116.64 -4.83 3.76
C GLU A 171 117.93 -4.21 4.30
N MET A 172 117.85 -3.13 5.10
CA MET A 172 119.03 -2.53 5.75
C MET A 172 119.75 -3.53 6.67
N VAL A 173 119.01 -4.30 7.47
CA VAL A 173 119.58 -5.31 8.37
C VAL A 173 120.14 -6.50 7.59
N LEU A 174 119.54 -6.89 6.46
CA LEU A 174 120.05 -7.95 5.59
C LEU A 174 121.31 -7.52 4.81
N GLU A 175 121.38 -6.27 4.33
CA GLU A 175 122.59 -5.71 3.71
C GLU A 175 123.76 -5.69 4.70
N GLU A 176 123.53 -5.25 5.95
CA GLU A 176 124.59 -5.26 6.97
C GLU A 176 124.93 -6.69 7.45
N ALA A 177 123.98 -7.62 7.49
CA ALA A 177 124.26 -9.05 7.72
C ALA A 177 125.23 -9.62 6.68
N ALA A 178 124.98 -9.37 5.39
CA ALA A 178 125.83 -9.83 4.30
C ALA A 178 127.21 -9.13 4.30
N SER A 179 127.23 -7.83 4.58
CA SER A 179 128.45 -7.03 4.80
C SER A 179 129.32 -7.63 5.91
N LEU A 180 128.73 -7.93 7.06
CA LEU A 180 129.39 -8.55 8.22
C LEU A 180 129.84 -9.98 7.92
N PHE A 181 128.97 -10.84 7.39
CA PHE A 181 129.27 -12.25 7.09
C PHE A 181 130.54 -12.38 6.23
N SER A 182 130.69 -11.52 5.21
CA SER A 182 131.88 -11.49 4.35
C SER A 182 133.21 -11.20 5.07
N ARG A 183 133.15 -10.59 6.27
CA ARG A 183 134.30 -10.17 7.09
C ARG A 183 134.54 -11.07 8.30
N ILE A 184 133.49 -11.66 8.88
CA ILE A 184 133.54 -12.43 10.13
C ILE A 184 133.40 -13.93 9.95
N ASP A 185 132.79 -14.42 8.85
CA ASP A 185 132.70 -15.86 8.55
C ASP A 185 132.05 -16.68 9.71
N ASP A 186 131.02 -16.09 10.35
CA ASP A 186 130.34 -16.64 11.53
C ASP A 186 128.88 -17.03 11.22
N PRO A 187 128.40 -18.21 11.66
CA PRO A 187 127.04 -18.67 11.38
C PRO A 187 125.90 -17.78 11.91
N SER A 188 126.13 -16.91 12.90
CA SER A 188 125.05 -16.09 13.48
C SER A 188 124.48 -15.03 12.52
N VAL A 189 125.15 -14.76 11.40
CA VAL A 189 124.73 -13.81 10.35
C VAL A 189 124.73 -14.44 8.95
N ASP A 190 124.77 -15.77 8.85
CA ASP A 190 124.88 -16.46 7.56
C ASP A 190 123.65 -16.30 6.66
N GLU A 191 123.77 -16.76 5.41
CA GLU A 191 122.70 -16.66 4.43
C GLU A 191 121.40 -17.37 4.87
N ASP A 192 121.47 -18.41 5.70
CA ASP A 192 120.30 -19.19 6.11
C ASP A 192 119.56 -18.51 7.27
N MET A 193 120.27 -17.85 8.18
CA MET A 193 119.69 -16.90 9.13
C MET A 193 119.07 -15.69 8.42
N GLN A 194 119.71 -15.16 7.38
CA GLN A 194 119.15 -14.08 6.54
C GLN A 194 117.87 -14.54 5.79
N LYS A 195 117.88 -15.74 5.19
CA LYS A 195 116.68 -16.34 4.56
C LYS A 195 115.56 -16.52 5.59
N LYS A 196 115.87 -16.99 6.80
CA LYS A 196 114.91 -17.15 7.89
C LYS A 196 114.25 -15.82 8.27
N MET A 197 115.04 -14.77 8.49
CA MET A 197 114.56 -13.43 8.84
C MET A 197 113.60 -12.86 7.78
N ARG A 198 113.91 -13.08 6.49
CA ARG A 198 113.02 -12.72 5.38
C ARG A 198 111.74 -13.56 5.35
N MET A 199 111.79 -14.87 5.60
CA MET A 199 110.61 -15.74 5.65
C MET A 199 109.63 -15.38 6.78
N GLU A 200 110.12 -15.01 7.96
CA GLU A 200 109.25 -14.61 9.08
C GLU A 200 108.52 -13.27 8.80
N TYR A 201 109.22 -12.30 8.19
CA TYR A 201 108.59 -11.08 7.66
C TYR A 201 107.53 -11.40 6.59
N ASP A 202 107.87 -12.25 5.62
CA ASP A 202 106.96 -12.58 4.51
C ASP A 202 105.71 -13.33 4.99
N GLY A 203 105.80 -14.10 6.08
CA GLY A 203 104.64 -14.69 6.75
C GLY A 203 103.71 -13.63 7.36
N ILE A 204 104.26 -12.69 8.15
CA ILE A 204 103.48 -11.59 8.75
C ILE A 204 102.83 -10.71 7.66
N ARG A 205 103.55 -10.42 6.57
CA ARG A 205 103.02 -9.69 5.42
C ARG A 205 101.86 -10.42 4.75
N GLN A 206 102.00 -11.73 4.51
CA GLN A 206 100.94 -12.54 3.90
C GLN A 206 99.69 -12.62 4.81
N GLU A 207 99.87 -12.69 6.13
CA GLU A 207 98.74 -12.69 7.07
C GLU A 207 98.03 -11.33 7.11
N ALA A 208 98.79 -10.23 7.27
CA ALA A 208 98.23 -8.87 7.22
C ALA A 208 97.49 -8.58 5.91
N GLU A 209 98.06 -8.97 4.77
CA GLU A 209 97.40 -8.89 3.47
C GLU A 209 96.12 -9.74 3.40
N SER A 210 96.12 -10.95 3.96
CA SER A 210 94.97 -11.86 3.93
C SER A 210 93.83 -11.36 4.82
N ARG A 211 94.16 -10.83 6.00
CA ARG A 211 93.25 -10.17 6.94
C ARG A 211 92.57 -8.95 6.29
N VAL A 212 93.33 -8.11 5.58
CA VAL A 212 92.78 -6.99 4.80
C VAL A 212 91.84 -7.49 3.69
N LYS A 213 92.28 -8.40 2.82
CA LYS A 213 91.46 -8.94 1.70
C LYS A 213 90.14 -9.56 2.18
N LEU A 214 90.15 -10.21 3.34
CA LEU A 214 88.95 -10.78 3.97
C LEU A 214 88.02 -9.68 4.52
N LEU A 215 88.56 -8.65 5.18
CA LEU A 215 87.78 -7.51 5.67
C LEU A 215 87.21 -6.64 4.54
N GLU A 216 87.92 -6.48 3.43
CA GLU A 216 87.46 -5.79 2.23
C GLU A 216 86.21 -6.49 1.67
N LYS A 217 86.30 -7.81 1.43
CA LYS A 217 85.16 -8.62 0.99
C LYS A 217 83.97 -8.54 1.95
N ILE A 218 84.21 -8.75 3.26
CA ILE A 218 83.15 -8.73 4.30
C ILE A 218 82.46 -7.36 4.40
N THR A 219 83.19 -6.29 4.08
CA THR A 219 82.67 -4.92 4.05
C THR A 219 81.89 -4.64 2.76
N GLU A 220 82.44 -5.02 1.59
CA GLU A 220 81.80 -4.87 0.27
C GLU A 220 80.46 -5.63 0.20
N GLU A 221 80.42 -6.88 0.68
CA GLU A 221 79.19 -7.68 0.75
C GLU A 221 78.09 -6.97 1.58
N HIS A 222 78.47 -6.33 2.70
CA HIS A 222 77.55 -5.60 3.56
C HIS A 222 77.16 -4.22 3.00
N GLU A 223 78.07 -3.51 2.35
CA GLU A 223 77.80 -2.23 1.68
C GLU A 223 76.85 -2.41 0.49
N GLN A 224 77.06 -3.47 -0.30
CA GLN A 224 76.15 -3.83 -1.39
C GLN A 224 74.77 -4.26 -0.88
N TYR A 225 74.69 -5.00 0.24
CA TYR A 225 73.42 -5.30 0.90
C TYR A 225 72.71 -4.01 1.38
N SER A 226 73.40 -3.15 2.14
CA SER A 226 72.87 -1.89 2.68
C SER A 226 72.38 -0.94 1.57
N THR A 227 73.11 -0.87 0.47
CA THR A 227 72.72 -0.15 -0.75
C THR A 227 71.45 -0.73 -1.36
N ASN A 228 71.34 -2.05 -1.47
CA ASN A 228 70.15 -2.72 -2.01
C ASN A 228 68.93 -2.57 -1.09
N VAL A 229 69.11 -2.59 0.24
CA VAL A 229 68.07 -2.31 1.25
C VAL A 229 67.55 -0.89 1.08
N SER A 230 68.44 0.10 1.02
CA SER A 230 68.11 1.51 0.83
C SER A 230 67.35 1.75 -0.49
N GLN A 231 67.78 1.10 -1.58
CA GLN A 231 67.05 1.13 -2.86
C GLN A 231 65.68 0.45 -2.79
N PHE A 232 65.53 -0.61 -1.99
CA PHE A 232 64.27 -1.32 -1.83
C PHE A 232 63.28 -0.56 -0.93
N GLN A 233 63.75 0.10 0.13
CA GLN A 233 62.99 1.04 0.96
C GLN A 233 62.46 2.22 0.13
N SER A 234 63.32 2.84 -0.68
CA SER A 234 62.96 3.93 -1.61
C SER A 234 61.97 3.46 -2.69
N TRP A 235 62.14 2.24 -3.21
CA TRP A 235 61.17 1.64 -4.13
C TRP A 235 59.82 1.35 -3.44
N LEU A 236 59.81 0.78 -2.23
CA LEU A 236 58.59 0.52 -1.45
C LEU A 236 57.80 1.80 -1.19
N SER A 237 58.46 2.87 -0.72
CA SER A 237 57.80 4.15 -0.44
C SER A 237 57.24 4.79 -1.71
N GLY A 238 57.99 4.78 -2.83
CA GLY A 238 57.53 5.30 -4.12
C GLY A 238 56.34 4.53 -4.71
N VAL A 239 56.29 3.19 -4.59
CA VAL A 239 55.12 2.41 -5.04
C VAL A 239 53.94 2.59 -4.07
N THR A 240 54.19 2.65 -2.76
CA THR A 240 53.15 2.93 -1.75
C THR A 240 52.52 4.31 -1.95
N GLN A 241 53.33 5.33 -2.26
CA GLN A 241 52.83 6.67 -2.61
C GLN A 241 51.95 6.62 -3.87
N ARG A 242 52.40 5.94 -4.94
CA ARG A 242 51.60 5.79 -6.17
C ARG A 242 50.28 5.07 -5.94
N LEU A 243 50.27 4.00 -5.14
CA LEU A 243 49.04 3.29 -4.77
C LEU A 243 48.11 4.22 -3.95
N ASN A 244 48.67 4.93 -2.97
CA ASN A 244 47.91 5.91 -2.17
C ASN A 244 47.33 7.05 -3.04
N CYS A 245 48.00 7.48 -4.10
CA CYS A 245 47.41 8.41 -5.07
C CYS A 245 46.21 7.78 -5.81
N CYS A 246 46.35 6.55 -6.33
CA CYS A 246 45.24 5.84 -6.98
C CYS A 246 44.02 5.63 -6.06
N ILE A 247 44.24 5.40 -4.76
CA ILE A 247 43.18 5.24 -3.75
C ILE A 247 42.55 6.59 -3.36
N LYS A 248 43.38 7.60 -3.01
CA LYS A 248 42.90 8.89 -2.48
C LYS A 248 42.35 9.83 -3.54
N GLU A 249 42.68 9.62 -4.81
CA GLU A 249 42.13 10.45 -5.87
C GLU A 249 40.66 10.15 -6.12
N GLU A 250 39.80 11.03 -5.61
CA GLU A 250 38.45 11.31 -6.12
C GLU A 250 38.49 11.99 -7.52
N SER A 251 39.60 11.85 -8.26
CA SER A 251 39.84 12.48 -9.55
C SER A 251 38.93 11.94 -10.64
N LYS A 252 38.74 12.79 -11.67
CA LYS A 252 37.91 12.56 -12.87
C LYS A 252 38.34 11.36 -13.73
N ALA A 253 39.41 10.65 -13.38
CA ALA A 253 39.85 9.46 -14.10
C ALA A 253 38.84 8.31 -13.94
N SER A 254 38.54 7.61 -15.04
CA SER A 254 37.62 6.48 -15.05
C SER A 254 38.08 5.36 -14.10
N ALA A 255 37.14 4.56 -13.58
CA ALA A 255 37.47 3.32 -12.88
C ALA A 255 38.35 2.41 -13.75
N GLU A 256 38.15 2.41 -15.07
CA GLU A 256 39.00 1.66 -16.01
C GLU A 256 40.44 2.18 -16.06
N ASP A 257 40.66 3.49 -15.98
CA ASP A 257 42.00 4.08 -16.02
C ASP A 257 42.74 3.91 -14.69
N LYS A 258 42.01 3.97 -13.57
CA LYS A 258 42.54 3.59 -12.26
C LYS A 258 42.91 2.10 -12.22
N LEU A 259 42.12 1.21 -12.84
CA LEU A 259 42.46 -0.21 -13.03
C LEU A 259 43.68 -0.43 -13.94
N LYS A 260 43.86 0.35 -15.02
CA LYS A 260 45.09 0.32 -15.84
C LYS A 260 46.31 0.72 -14.99
N ALA A 261 46.20 1.78 -14.19
CA ALA A 261 47.26 2.23 -13.29
C ALA A 261 47.61 1.18 -12.22
N LEU A 262 46.63 0.54 -11.61
CA LEU A 262 46.84 -0.57 -10.66
C LEU A 262 47.51 -1.78 -11.31
N LYS A 263 47.15 -2.14 -12.55
CA LYS A 263 47.80 -3.26 -13.26
C LYS A 263 49.29 -2.99 -13.50
N GLU A 264 49.68 -1.74 -13.73
CA GLU A 264 51.10 -1.33 -13.77
C GLU A 264 51.76 -1.31 -12.38
N ILE A 265 51.04 -0.92 -11.33
CA ILE A 265 51.51 -1.03 -9.94
C ILE A 265 51.73 -2.51 -9.57
N ALA A 266 50.81 -3.41 -9.87
CA ALA A 266 50.94 -4.85 -9.65
C ALA A 266 52.05 -5.50 -10.50
N LYS A 267 52.32 -5.00 -11.71
CA LYS A 267 53.54 -5.36 -12.48
C LYS A 267 54.81 -4.89 -11.76
N ASN A 268 54.82 -3.67 -11.23
CA ASN A 268 55.94 -3.11 -10.47
C ASN A 268 56.19 -3.90 -9.17
N ILE A 269 55.14 -4.22 -8.41
CA ILE A 269 55.19 -5.05 -7.19
C ILE A 269 55.74 -6.45 -7.50
N ARG A 270 55.33 -7.09 -8.62
CA ARG A 270 55.90 -8.37 -9.06
C ARG A 270 57.39 -8.29 -9.41
N ARG A 271 57.87 -7.17 -9.93
CA ARG A 271 59.32 -6.91 -10.11
C ARG A 271 60.02 -6.65 -8.77
N GLY A 272 59.38 -5.93 -7.85
CA GLY A 272 59.84 -5.78 -6.46
C GLY A 272 60.02 -7.11 -5.75
N GLY A 273 59.09 -8.05 -5.93
CA GLY A 273 59.20 -9.43 -5.43
C GLY A 273 60.42 -10.21 -5.95
N LYS A 274 61.02 -9.81 -7.08
CA LYS A 274 62.32 -10.34 -7.52
C LYS A 274 63.50 -9.67 -6.81
N LYS A 275 63.45 -8.35 -6.60
CA LYS A 275 64.45 -7.63 -5.78
C LYS A 275 64.47 -8.15 -4.34
N TRP A 276 63.29 -8.39 -3.76
CA TRP A 276 63.11 -9.01 -2.45
C TRP A 276 63.91 -10.32 -2.32
N LYS A 277 63.69 -11.28 -3.22
CA LYS A 277 64.38 -12.59 -3.17
C LYS A 277 65.91 -12.48 -3.32
N HIS A 278 66.39 -11.44 -3.98
CA HIS A 278 67.82 -11.17 -4.06
C HIS A 278 68.37 -10.62 -2.73
N LEU A 279 67.67 -9.68 -2.10
CA LEU A 279 67.98 -9.17 -0.76
C LEU A 279 67.93 -10.26 0.31
N GLU A 280 66.91 -11.12 0.27
CA GLU A 280 66.73 -12.29 1.13
C GLU A 280 67.95 -13.21 1.07
N LYS A 281 68.43 -13.54 -0.14
CA LYS A 281 69.67 -14.30 -0.34
C LYS A 281 70.91 -13.55 0.17
N GLN A 282 71.10 -12.27 -0.20
CA GLN A 282 72.26 -11.49 0.27
C GLN A 282 72.30 -11.37 1.80
N CYS A 283 71.14 -11.24 2.45
CA CYS A 283 71.07 -11.20 3.91
C CYS A 283 71.60 -12.51 4.51
N THR A 284 71.22 -13.67 3.97
CA THR A 284 71.76 -14.98 4.43
C THR A 284 73.28 -15.13 4.23
N GLU A 285 73.87 -14.41 3.28
CA GLU A 285 75.32 -14.42 3.02
C GLU A 285 76.05 -13.47 3.98
N VAL A 286 75.59 -12.21 4.10
CA VAL A 286 76.20 -11.19 4.98
C VAL A 286 76.04 -11.53 6.47
N ILE A 287 74.95 -12.20 6.87
CA ILE A 287 74.71 -12.63 8.25
C ILE A 287 75.82 -13.56 8.78
N LEU A 288 76.39 -14.42 7.94
CA LEU A 288 77.49 -15.32 8.34
C LEU A 288 78.75 -14.53 8.73
N ASN A 289 78.98 -13.39 8.08
CA ASN A 289 80.11 -12.50 8.31
C ASN A 289 79.76 -11.35 9.29
N THR A 290 78.80 -11.55 10.19
CA THR A 290 78.27 -10.52 11.12
C THR A 290 78.04 -11.13 12.51
N SER A 291 78.24 -10.34 13.58
CA SER A 291 77.95 -10.78 14.95
C SER A 291 76.50 -11.28 15.12
N PRO A 292 76.21 -12.18 16.08
CA PRO A 292 74.85 -12.66 16.33
C PRO A 292 73.82 -11.53 16.59
N LEU A 293 74.22 -10.47 17.29
CA LEU A 293 73.36 -9.31 17.56
C LEU A 293 73.16 -8.41 16.34
N GLY A 294 74.16 -8.27 15.47
CA GLY A 294 74.02 -7.59 14.19
C GLY A 294 73.13 -8.38 13.23
N ALA A 295 73.33 -9.69 13.16
CA ALA A 295 72.55 -10.61 12.34
C ALA A 295 71.06 -10.59 12.70
N GLU A 296 70.70 -10.54 13.99
CA GLU A 296 69.28 -10.48 14.38
C GLU A 296 68.63 -9.14 13.95
N ARG A 297 69.33 -8.00 14.13
CA ARG A 297 68.86 -6.70 13.64
C ARG A 297 68.64 -6.68 12.12
N MET A 298 69.51 -7.36 11.36
CA MET A 298 69.36 -7.50 9.91
C MET A 298 68.14 -8.35 9.53
N LYS A 299 67.82 -9.41 10.30
CA LYS A 299 66.58 -10.19 10.11
C LYS A 299 65.35 -9.37 10.45
N ASP A 300 65.38 -8.59 11.53
CA ASP A 300 64.26 -7.73 11.94
C ASP A 300 63.94 -6.67 10.87
N GLU A 301 64.98 -5.97 10.35
CA GLU A 301 64.79 -5.02 9.25
C GLU A 301 64.24 -5.71 8.00
N LEU A 302 64.81 -6.87 7.62
CA LEU A 302 64.36 -7.65 6.47
C LEU A 302 62.90 -8.08 6.64
N GLU A 303 62.50 -8.56 7.82
CA GLU A 303 61.13 -8.99 8.13
C GLU A 303 60.12 -7.82 8.13
N GLU A 304 60.49 -6.63 8.59
CA GLU A 304 59.64 -5.44 8.43
C GLU A 304 59.49 -5.03 6.96
N LEU A 305 60.56 -5.14 6.15
CA LEU A 305 60.47 -4.93 4.69
C LEU A 305 59.61 -5.98 3.99
N ARG A 306 59.57 -7.22 4.51
CA ARG A 306 58.66 -8.28 4.06
C ARG A 306 57.21 -7.92 4.38
N LYS A 307 56.90 -7.52 5.62
CA LYS A 307 55.57 -7.08 6.05
C LYS A 307 55.08 -5.89 5.22
N ALA A 308 55.95 -4.92 4.94
CA ALA A 308 55.66 -3.78 4.07
C ALA A 308 55.32 -4.22 2.63
N LEU A 309 56.07 -5.17 2.05
CA LEU A 309 55.79 -5.72 0.72
C LEU A 309 54.46 -6.49 0.66
N GLU A 310 54.15 -7.33 1.66
CA GLU A 310 52.87 -8.07 1.69
C GLU A 310 51.68 -7.12 1.90
N LYS A 311 51.79 -6.12 2.79
CA LYS A 311 50.76 -5.09 2.97
C LYS A 311 50.52 -4.29 1.68
N LEU A 312 51.58 -3.97 0.94
CA LEU A 312 51.50 -3.28 -0.35
C LEU A 312 50.82 -4.14 -1.45
N LYS A 313 51.09 -5.44 -1.49
CA LYS A 313 50.37 -6.40 -2.36
C LYS A 313 48.89 -6.47 -2.00
N GLN A 314 48.57 -6.63 -0.71
CA GLN A 314 47.20 -6.73 -0.22
C GLN A 314 46.37 -5.50 -0.59
N LEU A 315 46.82 -4.31 -0.22
CA LEU A 315 46.12 -3.04 -0.53
C LEU A 315 45.95 -2.83 -2.05
N SER A 316 46.94 -3.25 -2.86
CA SER A 316 46.82 -3.17 -4.33
C SER A 316 45.79 -4.15 -4.90
N SER A 317 45.55 -5.28 -4.24
CA SER A 317 44.56 -6.28 -4.66
C SER A 317 43.15 -5.91 -4.20
N GLU A 318 43.00 -5.42 -2.97
CA GLU A 318 41.74 -4.94 -2.40
C GLU A 318 41.18 -3.76 -3.21
N GLU A 319 42.04 -2.81 -3.61
CA GLU A 319 41.64 -1.68 -4.45
C GLU A 319 41.34 -2.11 -5.91
N GLU A 320 42.07 -3.09 -6.48
CA GLU A 320 41.74 -3.64 -7.80
C GLU A 320 40.36 -4.34 -7.78
N GLU A 321 40.05 -5.12 -6.73
CA GLU A 321 38.73 -5.73 -6.55
C GLU A 321 37.62 -4.67 -6.35
N ARG A 322 37.88 -3.62 -5.54
CA ARG A 322 36.95 -2.51 -5.31
C ARG A 322 36.60 -1.78 -6.61
N LEU A 323 37.61 -1.45 -7.43
CA LEU A 323 37.40 -0.77 -8.70
C LEU A 323 36.78 -1.69 -9.77
N LEU A 324 37.07 -3.00 -9.76
CA LEU A 324 36.38 -3.98 -10.62
C LEU A 324 34.88 -4.03 -10.29
N LYS A 325 34.50 -4.06 -9.01
CA LYS A 325 33.08 -3.99 -8.58
C LYS A 325 32.42 -2.68 -9.04
N ILE A 326 33.13 -1.55 -8.95
CA ILE A 326 32.64 -0.25 -9.45
C ILE A 326 32.44 -0.32 -10.97
N GLN A 327 33.42 -0.78 -11.75
CA GLN A 327 33.32 -0.90 -13.21
C GLN A 327 32.19 -1.86 -13.65
N GLN A 328 31.97 -2.95 -12.92
CA GLN A 328 30.84 -3.85 -13.13
C GLN A 328 29.50 -3.16 -12.85
N SER A 329 29.39 -2.39 -11.75
CA SER A 329 28.17 -1.62 -11.46
C SER A 329 27.90 -0.50 -12.47
N GLU A 330 28.95 0.15 -12.98
CA GLU A 330 28.88 1.21 -13.99
C GLU A 330 28.45 0.66 -15.36
N SER A 331 29.05 -0.44 -15.81
CA SER A 331 28.66 -1.09 -17.07
C SER A 331 27.27 -1.76 -16.99
N ALA A 332 26.85 -2.25 -15.83
CA ALA A 332 25.48 -2.68 -15.57
C ALA A 332 24.49 -1.51 -15.66
N TYR A 333 24.79 -0.38 -14.99
CA TYR A 333 24.00 0.85 -15.10
C TYR A 333 23.90 1.34 -16.55
N GLU A 334 25.02 1.41 -17.29
CA GLU A 334 25.03 1.88 -18.67
C GLU A 334 24.29 0.98 -19.66
N SER A 335 24.30 -0.34 -19.44
CA SER A 335 23.57 -1.28 -20.28
C SER A 335 22.07 -1.22 -19.99
N GLN A 336 21.66 -1.20 -18.72
CA GLN A 336 20.26 -0.98 -18.31
C GLN A 336 19.72 0.39 -18.75
N ALA A 337 20.52 1.46 -18.63
CA ALA A 337 20.14 2.81 -19.07
C ALA A 337 20.06 2.91 -20.60
N ARG A 338 20.89 2.18 -21.36
CA ARG A 338 20.74 2.06 -22.82
C ARG A 338 19.47 1.29 -23.20
N GLN A 339 19.17 0.18 -22.53
CA GLN A 339 17.94 -0.57 -22.77
C GLN A 339 16.70 0.28 -22.46
N LEU A 340 16.68 0.96 -21.30
CA LEU A 340 15.58 1.86 -20.93
C LEU A 340 15.39 2.98 -21.98
N LYS A 341 16.48 3.57 -22.50
CA LYS A 341 16.39 4.57 -23.58
C LYS A 341 15.81 3.99 -24.87
N ALA A 342 16.17 2.77 -25.25
CA ALA A 342 15.63 2.08 -26.42
C ALA A 342 14.13 1.77 -26.25
N ASP A 343 13.73 1.21 -25.10
CA ASP A 343 12.35 0.89 -24.75
C ASP A 343 11.44 2.14 -24.72
N ILE A 344 11.95 3.29 -24.24
CA ILE A 344 11.25 4.58 -24.31
C ILE A 344 11.06 5.02 -25.77
N GLN A 345 12.06 4.82 -26.63
CA GLN A 345 11.96 5.18 -28.05
C GLN A 345 10.99 4.26 -28.81
N GLU A 346 10.98 2.95 -28.51
CA GLU A 346 10.00 1.98 -29.00
C GLU A 346 8.58 2.42 -28.64
N LEU A 347 8.27 2.59 -27.35
CA LEU A 347 6.95 2.99 -26.88
C LEU A 347 6.50 4.34 -27.47
N ARG A 348 7.38 5.34 -27.56
CA ARG A 348 7.04 6.64 -28.18
C ARG A 348 6.72 6.51 -29.67
N LYS A 349 7.43 5.65 -30.40
CA LYS A 349 7.18 5.39 -31.83
C LYS A 349 5.81 4.71 -32.02
N ASP A 350 5.51 3.71 -31.21
CA ASP A 350 4.24 2.98 -31.27
C ASP A 350 3.06 3.87 -30.84
N LEU A 351 3.21 4.68 -29.78
CA LEU A 351 2.22 5.68 -29.39
C LEU A 351 2.00 6.76 -30.45
N GLN A 352 3.05 7.26 -31.10
CA GLN A 352 2.91 8.26 -32.16
C GLN A 352 2.24 7.67 -33.41
N ARG A 353 2.48 6.38 -33.72
CA ARG A 353 1.72 5.66 -34.75
C ARG A 353 0.24 5.56 -34.38
N LEU A 354 -0.09 5.03 -33.19
CA LEU A 354 -1.47 4.89 -32.74
C LEU A 354 -2.21 6.23 -32.65
N LYS A 355 -1.51 7.31 -32.30
CA LYS A 355 -2.01 8.69 -32.36
C LYS A 355 -2.30 9.14 -33.79
N ASN A 356 -1.38 8.93 -34.74
CA ASN A 356 -1.60 9.24 -36.15
C ASN A 356 -2.78 8.43 -36.73
N ASP A 357 -2.90 7.15 -36.36
CA ASP A 357 -4.01 6.28 -36.79
C ASP A 357 -5.37 6.80 -36.27
N LEU A 358 -5.42 7.41 -35.08
CA LEU A 358 -6.61 8.11 -34.56
C LEU A 358 -6.85 9.47 -35.23
N ASP A 359 -5.81 10.27 -35.45
CA ASP A 359 -5.92 11.60 -36.07
C ASP A 359 -6.27 11.55 -37.58
N SER A 360 -5.92 10.45 -38.26
CA SER A 360 -6.27 10.17 -39.66
C SER A 360 -7.73 9.68 -39.85
N ALA A 361 -8.59 9.80 -38.85
CA ALA A 361 -9.94 9.24 -38.87
C ALA A 361 -11.01 10.33 -39.08
N GLU A 362 -11.36 10.58 -40.34
CA GLU A 362 -12.39 11.57 -40.69
C GLU A 362 -13.79 11.17 -40.18
N VAL A 363 -14.59 12.17 -39.83
CA VAL A 363 -15.92 11.99 -39.22
C VAL A 363 -16.99 12.04 -40.30
N GLU A 364 -17.12 10.96 -41.06
CA GLU A 364 -18.31 10.75 -41.90
C GLU A 364 -19.58 10.64 -41.04
N LYS A 365 -20.72 11.07 -41.61
CA LYS A 365 -22.04 11.02 -40.96
C LYS A 365 -22.86 9.77 -41.33
N THR A 366 -22.28 8.86 -42.10
CA THR A 366 -22.87 7.58 -42.54
C THR A 366 -22.84 6.56 -41.40
N GLU A 367 -23.81 5.63 -41.38
CA GLU A 367 -23.82 4.55 -40.38
C GLU A 367 -22.56 3.69 -40.49
N ASP A 368 -22.21 3.26 -41.72
CA ASP A 368 -21.01 2.45 -41.98
C ASP A 368 -19.70 3.18 -41.64
N GLY A 369 -19.62 4.49 -41.87
CA GLY A 369 -18.47 5.31 -41.48
C GLY A 369 -18.28 5.36 -39.96
N LEU A 370 -19.36 5.56 -39.20
CA LEU A 370 -19.33 5.54 -37.73
C LEU A 370 -19.02 4.14 -37.18
N VAL A 371 -19.52 3.07 -37.82
CA VAL A 371 -19.21 1.68 -37.44
C VAL A 371 -17.75 1.32 -37.75
N ALA A 372 -17.21 1.77 -38.90
CA ALA A 372 -15.80 1.62 -39.23
C ALA A 372 -14.91 2.38 -38.24
N LEU A 373 -15.29 3.61 -37.87
CA LEU A 373 -14.60 4.44 -36.89
C LEU A 373 -14.61 3.79 -35.49
N TRP A 374 -15.74 3.22 -35.05
CA TRP A 374 -15.86 2.48 -33.79
C TRP A 374 -15.00 1.20 -33.77
N ARG A 375 -15.00 0.43 -34.88
CA ARG A 375 -14.11 -0.74 -35.05
C ARG A 375 -12.64 -0.34 -34.99
N LYS A 376 -12.25 0.76 -35.66
CA LYS A 376 -10.89 1.32 -35.63
C LYS A 376 -10.48 1.72 -34.22
N CYS A 377 -11.33 2.47 -33.50
CA CYS A 377 -11.08 2.86 -32.11
C CYS A 377 -10.94 1.64 -31.18
N THR A 378 -11.75 0.59 -31.37
CA THR A 378 -11.65 -0.66 -30.61
C THR A 378 -10.37 -1.46 -30.93
N ALA A 379 -9.90 -1.46 -32.19
CA ALA A 379 -8.60 -2.05 -32.53
C ALA A 379 -7.42 -1.26 -31.92
N THR A 380 -7.45 0.07 -31.97
CA THR A 380 -6.46 0.93 -31.31
C THR A 380 -6.50 0.77 -29.79
N ARG A 381 -7.68 0.56 -29.19
CA ARG A 381 -7.87 0.24 -27.76
C ARG A 381 -7.20 -1.07 -27.36
N ALA A 382 -7.32 -2.11 -28.18
CA ALA A 382 -6.63 -3.39 -27.96
C ALA A 382 -5.10 -3.24 -28.04
N ALA A 383 -4.59 -2.47 -29.01
CA ALA A 383 -3.16 -2.16 -29.09
C ALA A 383 -2.66 -1.34 -27.87
N LEU A 384 -3.43 -0.36 -27.40
CA LEU A 384 -3.12 0.40 -26.17
C LEU A 384 -3.09 -0.49 -24.90
N ALA A 385 -3.79 -1.63 -24.89
CA ALA A 385 -3.69 -2.61 -23.82
C ALA A 385 -2.42 -3.45 -23.92
N THR A 386 -1.95 -3.83 -25.12
CA THR A 386 -0.64 -4.50 -25.27
C THR A 386 0.53 -3.58 -24.89
N GLU A 387 0.43 -2.29 -25.22
CA GLU A 387 1.43 -1.27 -24.83
C GLU A 387 1.48 -0.99 -23.32
N GLU A 388 0.42 -1.30 -22.56
CA GLU A 388 0.40 -1.14 -21.10
C GLU A 388 1.46 -2.04 -20.42
N SER A 389 1.75 -3.21 -21.02
CA SER A 389 2.85 -4.09 -20.57
C SER A 389 4.23 -3.44 -20.73
N LYS A 390 4.47 -2.66 -21.80
CA LYS A 390 5.71 -1.88 -21.96
C LYS A 390 5.79 -0.75 -20.93
N VAL A 391 4.68 -0.11 -20.58
CA VAL A 391 4.63 0.92 -19.54
C VAL A 391 5.06 0.38 -18.17
N GLU A 392 4.58 -0.81 -17.76
CA GLU A 392 5.03 -1.44 -16.52
C GLU A 392 6.48 -1.97 -16.60
N ARG A 393 6.94 -2.41 -17.79
CA ARG A 393 8.35 -2.75 -18.06
C ARG A 393 9.26 -1.55 -17.81
N LEU A 394 8.92 -0.38 -18.37
CA LEU A 394 9.66 0.88 -18.18
C LEU A 394 9.72 1.31 -16.70
N LYS A 395 8.59 1.26 -15.98
CA LYS A 395 8.55 1.56 -14.54
C LYS A 395 9.44 0.61 -13.72
N THR A 396 9.50 -0.65 -14.11
CA THR A 396 10.31 -1.68 -13.42
C THR A 396 11.80 -1.48 -13.71
N GLN A 397 12.19 -1.27 -14.97
CA GLN A 397 13.56 -0.91 -15.36
C GLN A 397 14.05 0.36 -14.64
N LEU A 398 13.19 1.38 -14.49
CA LEU A 398 13.51 2.58 -13.74
C LEU A 398 13.73 2.31 -12.24
N LYS A 399 12.93 1.44 -11.62
CA LYS A 399 13.12 1.02 -10.22
C LYS A 399 14.44 0.28 -10.00
N GLU A 400 14.86 -0.57 -10.95
CA GLU A 400 16.17 -1.23 -10.87
C GLU A 400 17.32 -0.21 -11.02
N LEU A 401 17.19 0.76 -11.92
CA LEU A 401 18.18 1.83 -12.11
C LEU A 401 18.30 2.78 -10.91
N LEU A 402 17.23 2.96 -10.12
CA LEU A 402 17.27 3.72 -8.86
C LEU A 402 18.05 3.03 -7.73
N ARG A 403 18.50 1.78 -7.90
CA ARG A 403 19.39 1.09 -6.94
C ARG A 403 20.86 1.51 -7.08
N PHE A 404 21.23 2.20 -8.15
CA PHE A 404 22.58 2.71 -8.37
C PHE A 404 22.68 4.16 -7.85
N SER A 405 23.79 4.52 -7.21
CA SER A 405 23.99 5.85 -6.61
C SER A 405 24.34 6.96 -7.63
N ARG A 406 23.71 6.94 -8.81
CA ARG A 406 23.88 7.92 -9.89
C ARG A 406 22.63 8.78 -10.07
N ASP A 407 22.80 9.90 -10.74
CA ASP A 407 21.66 10.71 -11.18
C ASP A 407 20.87 9.97 -12.28
N VAL A 408 19.64 9.58 -11.92
CA VAL A 408 18.66 8.94 -12.82
C VAL A 408 17.61 9.96 -13.31
N GLN A 409 17.62 11.20 -12.82
CA GLN A 409 16.57 12.20 -13.09
C GLN A 409 16.26 12.43 -14.59
N PRO A 410 17.23 12.62 -15.50
CA PRO A 410 16.93 12.77 -16.93
C PRO A 410 16.37 11.49 -17.60
N LEU A 411 16.55 10.31 -16.99
CA LEU A 411 15.86 9.08 -17.39
C LEU A 411 14.43 9.06 -16.82
N THR A 412 14.26 9.41 -15.54
CA THR A 412 12.96 9.52 -14.87
C THR A 412 12.02 10.47 -15.61
N GLU A 413 12.47 11.68 -15.95
CA GLU A 413 11.71 12.67 -16.73
C GLU A 413 11.30 12.13 -18.10
N SER A 414 12.19 11.39 -18.76
CA SER A 414 11.92 10.75 -20.06
C SER A 414 10.88 9.62 -19.95
N VAL A 415 10.93 8.80 -18.90
CA VAL A 415 9.90 7.78 -18.61
C VAL A 415 8.56 8.44 -18.29
N VAL A 416 8.54 9.45 -17.41
CA VAL A 416 7.33 10.19 -17.05
C VAL A 416 6.68 10.84 -18.28
N SER A 417 7.48 11.46 -19.16
CA SER A 417 6.99 12.00 -20.43
C SER A 417 6.38 10.94 -21.36
N ALA A 418 6.98 9.73 -21.43
CA ALA A 418 6.42 8.63 -22.21
C ALA A 418 5.10 8.09 -21.61
N ILE A 419 5.01 8.02 -20.28
CA ILE A 419 3.77 7.64 -19.57
C ILE A 419 2.68 8.71 -19.77
N GLN A 420 3.02 10.00 -19.74
CA GLN A 420 2.08 11.08 -20.05
C GLN A 420 1.58 11.00 -21.49
N GLN A 421 2.43 10.66 -22.46
CA GLN A 421 2.02 10.40 -23.84
C GLN A 421 1.07 9.19 -23.93
N TYR A 422 1.37 8.10 -23.24
CA TYR A 422 0.48 6.92 -23.16
C TYR A 422 -0.90 7.31 -22.61
N GLN A 423 -0.95 8.02 -21.47
CA GLN A 423 -2.21 8.44 -20.86
C GLN A 423 -2.98 9.44 -21.74
N SER A 424 -2.28 10.35 -22.44
CA SER A 424 -2.89 11.28 -23.39
C SER A 424 -3.59 10.55 -24.56
N VAL A 425 -2.91 9.56 -25.16
CA VAL A 425 -3.49 8.74 -26.24
C VAL A 425 -4.62 7.86 -25.70
N LYS A 426 -4.47 7.24 -24.51
CA LYS A 426 -5.53 6.45 -23.85
C LYS A 426 -6.78 7.29 -23.57
N SER A 427 -6.61 8.51 -23.08
CA SER A 427 -7.71 9.46 -22.82
C SER A 427 -8.39 9.92 -24.11
N LYS A 428 -7.61 10.21 -25.17
CA LYS A 428 -8.13 10.60 -26.48
C LYS A 428 -8.92 9.47 -27.14
N MET A 429 -8.37 8.25 -27.14
CA MET A 429 -9.04 7.04 -27.62
C MET A 429 -10.32 6.76 -26.84
N SER A 430 -10.29 6.87 -25.51
CA SER A 430 -11.49 6.71 -24.67
C SER A 430 -12.57 7.71 -25.07
N LYS A 431 -12.23 9.01 -25.17
CA LYS A 431 -13.16 10.07 -25.58
C LYS A 431 -13.75 9.83 -26.98
N MET A 432 -12.94 9.44 -27.96
CA MET A 432 -13.41 9.11 -29.32
C MET A 432 -14.30 7.87 -29.33
N THR A 433 -13.98 6.86 -28.51
CA THR A 433 -14.82 5.66 -28.37
C THR A 433 -16.18 6.01 -27.77
N THR A 434 -16.23 6.80 -26.68
CA THR A 434 -17.51 7.23 -26.08
C THR A 434 -18.32 8.17 -26.97
N ASP A 435 -17.68 9.08 -27.71
CA ASP A 435 -18.38 10.01 -28.62
C ASP A 435 -18.91 9.28 -29.87
N THR A 436 -18.23 8.23 -30.35
CA THR A 436 -18.75 7.37 -31.44
C THR A 436 -19.82 6.40 -30.96
N GLU A 437 -19.65 5.77 -29.80
CA GLU A 437 -20.65 4.91 -29.18
C GLU A 437 -21.96 5.67 -28.90
N THR A 438 -21.89 6.87 -28.30
CA THR A 438 -23.10 7.68 -28.02
C THR A 438 -23.79 8.19 -29.29
N ARG A 439 -23.04 8.47 -30.38
CA ARG A 439 -23.63 8.79 -31.69
C ARG A 439 -24.32 7.57 -32.31
N LEU A 440 -23.68 6.40 -32.30
CA LEU A 440 -24.28 5.15 -32.77
C LEU A 440 -25.53 4.78 -31.96
N ARG A 441 -25.45 4.85 -30.62
CA ARG A 441 -26.56 4.63 -29.68
C ARG A 441 -27.77 5.51 -30.01
N ARG A 442 -27.57 6.80 -30.27
CA ARG A 442 -28.63 7.71 -30.74
C ARG A 442 -29.22 7.28 -32.08
N LEU A 443 -28.37 6.99 -33.09
CA LEU A 443 -28.85 6.55 -34.41
C LEU A 443 -29.71 5.28 -34.32
N PHE A 444 -29.36 4.34 -33.46
CA PHE A 444 -30.15 3.12 -33.22
C PHE A 444 -31.40 3.36 -32.37
N GLN A 445 -31.43 4.37 -31.49
CA GLN A 445 -32.61 4.73 -30.68
C GLN A 445 -33.65 5.56 -31.45
N ASN A 446 -33.26 6.33 -32.48
CA ASN A 446 -34.18 7.17 -33.25
C ASN A 446 -35.46 6.44 -33.72
N PRO A 447 -35.42 5.19 -34.26
CA PRO A 447 -36.63 4.49 -34.70
C PRO A 447 -37.63 4.13 -33.58
N LEU A 448 -37.19 4.00 -32.32
CA LEU A 448 -38.08 3.89 -31.16
C LEU A 448 -38.71 5.25 -30.83
N GLN A 449 -37.92 6.32 -30.87
CA GLN A 449 -38.39 7.68 -30.60
C GLN A 449 -39.38 8.18 -31.68
N ASP A 450 -39.19 7.81 -32.94
CA ASP A 450 -40.16 8.00 -34.04
C ASP A 450 -41.49 7.27 -33.71
N PHE A 451 -41.43 6.06 -33.16
CA PHE A 451 -42.60 5.24 -32.86
C PHE A 451 -43.41 5.76 -31.67
N GLU A 452 -42.76 6.18 -30.58
CA GLU A 452 -43.45 6.79 -29.44
C GLU A 452 -44.09 8.16 -29.77
N GLN A 453 -43.68 8.82 -30.87
CA GLN A 453 -44.39 9.99 -31.41
C GLN A 453 -45.59 9.61 -32.31
N TRP A 454 -45.50 8.48 -33.02
CA TRP A 454 -46.58 7.94 -33.85
C TRP A 454 -47.73 7.36 -33.00
N LYS A 455 -47.40 6.66 -31.91
CA LYS A 455 -48.33 5.96 -31.01
C LYS A 455 -49.48 6.85 -30.48
N PRO A 456 -49.24 8.03 -29.87
CA PRO A 456 -50.31 8.96 -29.47
C PRO A 456 -51.19 9.43 -30.64
N SER A 457 -50.58 9.65 -31.82
CA SER A 457 -51.30 10.07 -33.03
C SER A 457 -52.28 8.99 -33.52
N VAL A 458 -51.98 7.71 -33.29
CA VAL A 458 -52.87 6.58 -33.58
C VAL A 458 -53.93 6.40 -32.51
N HIS A 459 -53.61 6.59 -31.22
CA HIS A 459 -54.61 6.56 -30.14
C HIS A 459 -55.71 7.62 -30.37
N MET A 460 -55.33 8.86 -30.70
CA MET A 460 -56.27 9.93 -31.10
C MET A 460 -57.18 9.53 -32.28
N LEU A 461 -56.64 8.76 -33.24
CA LEU A 461 -57.38 8.28 -34.42
C LEU A 461 -58.30 7.08 -34.13
N LEU A 462 -58.12 6.41 -32.98
CA LEU A 462 -58.95 5.31 -32.50
C LEU A 462 -60.03 5.77 -31.51
N GLU A 463 -59.80 6.90 -30.83
CA GLU A 463 -60.75 7.54 -29.91
C GLU A 463 -61.70 8.54 -30.59
N THR A 464 -61.44 8.91 -31.86
CA THR A 464 -62.38 9.73 -32.64
C THR A 464 -63.65 8.92 -32.95
N PRO A 465 -64.88 9.47 -32.81
CA PRO A 465 -66.11 8.68 -32.95
C PRO A 465 -66.38 8.11 -34.35
N GLU A 466 -66.08 8.88 -35.40
CA GLU A 466 -66.25 8.49 -36.80
C GLU A 466 -65.00 8.86 -37.63
N PRO A 467 -63.90 8.10 -37.53
CA PRO A 467 -62.65 8.41 -38.22
C PRO A 467 -62.76 8.08 -39.73
N ALA A 468 -62.57 9.09 -40.58
CA ALA A 468 -62.71 8.95 -42.03
C ALA A 468 -61.69 7.95 -42.60
N LEU A 469 -62.21 6.94 -43.33
CA LEU A 469 -61.50 5.74 -43.81
C LEU A 469 -60.06 5.95 -44.33
N PRO A 470 -59.73 6.97 -45.14
CA PRO A 470 -58.37 7.16 -45.67
C PRO A 470 -57.30 7.41 -44.60
N HIS A 471 -57.66 8.00 -43.45
CA HIS A 471 -56.71 8.29 -42.38
C HIS A 471 -56.28 7.02 -41.64
N ILE A 472 -57.20 6.05 -41.51
CA ILE A 472 -56.91 4.71 -40.95
C ILE A 472 -55.90 3.98 -41.86
N GLU A 473 -56.05 4.12 -43.18
CA GLU A 473 -55.17 3.49 -44.17
C GLU A 473 -53.77 4.14 -44.23
N ALA A 474 -53.68 5.45 -44.06
CA ALA A 474 -52.41 6.15 -43.88
C ALA A 474 -51.67 5.69 -42.59
N ALA A 475 -52.40 5.53 -41.49
CA ALA A 475 -51.84 5.00 -40.24
C ALA A 475 -51.33 3.56 -40.38
N LEU A 476 -52.09 2.68 -41.04
CA LEU A 476 -51.69 1.29 -41.34
C LEU A 476 -50.43 1.23 -42.24
N THR A 477 -50.26 2.21 -43.14
CA THR A 477 -49.07 2.32 -44.00
C THR A 477 -47.82 2.67 -43.18
N LEU A 478 -47.89 3.69 -42.31
CA LEU A 478 -46.79 4.03 -41.41
C LEU A 478 -46.47 2.90 -40.41
N SER A 479 -47.49 2.22 -39.88
CA SER A 479 -47.33 1.02 -39.04
C SER A 479 -46.48 -0.06 -39.73
N SER A 480 -46.63 -0.21 -41.05
CA SER A 480 -45.89 -1.19 -41.85
C SER A 480 -44.41 -0.78 -42.02
N GLN A 481 -44.11 0.51 -42.17
CA GLN A 481 -42.73 1.02 -42.20
C GLN A 481 -42.01 0.85 -40.85
N PHE A 482 -42.72 1.01 -39.72
CA PHE A 482 -42.15 0.72 -38.40
C PHE A 482 -41.79 -0.75 -38.21
N LYS A 483 -42.60 -1.67 -38.76
CA LYS A 483 -42.30 -3.12 -38.75
C LYS A 483 -40.98 -3.43 -39.46
N GLU A 484 -40.75 -2.83 -40.62
CA GLU A 484 -39.50 -2.97 -41.39
C GLU A 484 -38.28 -2.36 -40.69
N LYS A 485 -38.43 -1.14 -40.13
CA LYS A 485 -37.38 -0.49 -39.31
C LYS A 485 -36.98 -1.37 -38.11
N PHE A 486 -37.95 -1.90 -37.36
CA PHE A 486 -37.70 -2.76 -36.19
C PHE A 486 -37.08 -4.11 -36.56
N MET A 487 -37.52 -4.74 -37.65
CA MET A 487 -36.86 -5.97 -38.17
C MET A 487 -35.41 -5.70 -38.57
N THR A 488 -35.13 -4.54 -39.20
CA THR A 488 -33.77 -4.13 -39.58
C THR A 488 -32.87 -3.92 -38.35
N LEU A 489 -33.38 -3.37 -37.25
CA LEU A 489 -32.65 -3.29 -35.98
C LEU A 489 -32.40 -4.67 -35.37
N GLN A 490 -33.39 -5.56 -35.37
CA GLN A 490 -33.24 -6.93 -34.86
C GLN A 490 -32.19 -7.75 -35.64
N LEU A 491 -32.05 -7.52 -36.95
CA LEU A 491 -30.99 -8.13 -37.77
C LEU A 491 -29.58 -7.59 -37.44
N LYS A 492 -29.46 -6.41 -36.83
CA LYS A 492 -28.17 -5.81 -36.40
C LYS A 492 -27.73 -6.25 -35.00
N LYS A 493 -28.29 -7.35 -34.48
CA LYS A 493 -28.06 -7.89 -33.11
C LYS A 493 -26.59 -7.91 -32.69
N ASP A 494 -25.71 -8.52 -33.48
CA ASP A 494 -24.33 -8.72 -33.08
C ASP A 494 -23.52 -7.41 -33.06
N LEU A 495 -23.87 -6.44 -33.91
CA LEU A 495 -23.27 -5.10 -33.87
C LEU A 495 -23.72 -4.35 -32.60
N LEU A 496 -25.02 -4.40 -32.28
CA LEU A 496 -25.60 -3.74 -31.11
C LEU A 496 -25.09 -4.35 -29.79
N ASN A 497 -24.97 -5.68 -29.70
CA ASN A 497 -24.32 -6.37 -28.57
C ASN A 497 -22.89 -5.88 -28.34
N ASN A 498 -22.11 -5.71 -29.42
CA ASN A 498 -20.72 -5.27 -29.34
C ASN A 498 -20.57 -3.78 -29.01
N VAL A 499 -21.51 -2.92 -29.42
CA VAL A 499 -21.47 -1.46 -29.19
C VAL A 499 -22.06 -1.07 -27.83
N LEU A 500 -23.16 -1.68 -27.40
CA LEU A 500 -23.89 -1.29 -26.19
C LEU A 500 -23.53 -2.14 -24.95
N GLY A 501 -22.92 -3.32 -25.15
CA GLY A 501 -22.76 -4.34 -24.12
C GLY A 501 -23.99 -5.24 -23.97
N GLU A 502 -23.79 -6.50 -23.58
CA GLU A 502 -24.80 -7.56 -23.75
C GLU A 502 -26.10 -7.31 -22.94
N GLU A 503 -26.03 -6.70 -21.76
CA GLU A 503 -27.22 -6.40 -20.94
C GLU A 503 -28.02 -5.22 -21.48
N GLN A 504 -27.36 -4.14 -21.88
CA GLN A 504 -28.04 -2.96 -22.45
C GLN A 504 -28.56 -3.23 -23.87
N ALA A 505 -27.89 -4.10 -24.62
CA ALA A 505 -28.42 -4.61 -25.88
C ALA A 505 -29.66 -5.50 -25.64
N LYS A 506 -29.68 -6.35 -24.59
CA LYS A 506 -30.87 -7.12 -24.20
C LYS A 506 -32.05 -6.20 -23.83
N SER A 507 -31.84 -5.17 -23.01
CA SER A 507 -32.92 -4.22 -22.67
C SER A 507 -33.41 -3.45 -23.90
N PHE A 508 -32.51 -2.94 -24.73
CA PHE A 508 -32.86 -2.27 -25.98
C PHE A 508 -33.62 -3.19 -26.96
N PHE A 509 -33.24 -4.48 -27.07
CA PHE A 509 -33.99 -5.43 -27.89
C PHE A 509 -35.32 -5.86 -27.26
N GLN A 510 -35.45 -5.80 -25.94
CA GLN A 510 -36.73 -5.93 -25.25
C GLN A 510 -37.63 -4.71 -25.55
N GLU A 511 -37.12 -3.48 -25.44
CA GLU A 511 -37.83 -2.25 -25.83
C GLU A 511 -38.29 -2.31 -27.30
N VAL A 512 -37.44 -2.76 -28.23
CA VAL A 512 -37.82 -2.99 -29.65
C VAL A 512 -38.85 -4.12 -29.80
N ALA A 513 -38.83 -5.16 -28.98
CA ALA A 513 -39.83 -6.23 -29.01
C ALA A 513 -41.19 -5.78 -28.43
N GLU A 514 -41.17 -5.01 -27.34
CA GLU A 514 -42.35 -4.42 -26.70
C GLU A 514 -43.01 -3.38 -27.61
N ALA A 515 -42.24 -2.41 -28.13
CA ALA A 515 -42.71 -1.45 -29.13
C ALA A 515 -43.23 -2.16 -30.39
N SER A 516 -42.58 -3.24 -30.86
CA SER A 516 -43.08 -4.03 -31.99
C SER A 516 -44.38 -4.77 -31.68
N ASN A 517 -44.58 -5.26 -30.45
CA ASN A 517 -45.82 -5.89 -30.00
C ASN A 517 -46.96 -4.87 -29.85
N GLU A 518 -46.72 -3.71 -29.23
CA GLU A 518 -47.67 -2.61 -29.16
C GLU A 518 -48.05 -2.11 -30.56
N ARG A 519 -47.08 -1.99 -31.46
CA ARG A 519 -47.29 -1.66 -32.88
C ARG A 519 -48.18 -2.69 -33.59
N GLU A 520 -48.05 -3.98 -33.27
CA GLU A 520 -48.94 -5.06 -33.76
C GLU A 520 -50.35 -4.98 -33.15
N ILE A 521 -50.48 -4.57 -31.88
CA ILE A 521 -51.77 -4.32 -31.20
C ILE A 521 -52.48 -3.12 -31.82
N LEU A 522 -51.80 -1.98 -31.98
CA LEU A 522 -52.34 -0.77 -32.62
C LEU A 522 -52.76 -1.02 -34.07
N HIS A 523 -51.96 -1.76 -34.83
CA HIS A 523 -52.30 -2.18 -36.20
C HIS A 523 -53.60 -3.01 -36.24
N ARG A 524 -53.76 -3.94 -35.28
CA ARG A 524 -54.97 -4.77 -35.13
C ARG A 524 -56.19 -3.93 -34.75
N SER A 525 -56.03 -2.94 -33.87
CA SER A 525 -57.09 -2.01 -33.47
C SER A 525 -57.55 -1.10 -34.63
N LEU A 526 -56.62 -0.57 -35.44
CA LEU A 526 -56.94 0.18 -36.66
C LEU A 526 -57.73 -0.67 -37.66
N LEU A 527 -57.31 -1.92 -37.86
CA LEU A 527 -58.02 -2.87 -38.72
C LEU A 527 -59.43 -3.20 -38.19
N GLN A 528 -59.60 -3.32 -36.87
CA GLN A 528 -60.89 -3.54 -36.23
C GLN A 528 -61.82 -2.31 -36.33
N SER A 529 -61.27 -1.09 -36.27
CA SER A 529 -62.03 0.16 -36.48
C SER A 529 -62.55 0.27 -37.92
N LYS A 530 -61.68 0.01 -38.92
CA LYS A 530 -62.06 -0.07 -40.34
C LYS A 530 -63.26 -1.01 -40.57
N ASN A 531 -63.26 -2.19 -39.95
CA ASN A 531 -64.34 -3.16 -40.09
C ASN A 531 -65.64 -2.74 -39.37
N LYS A 532 -65.58 -1.96 -38.28
CA LYS A 532 -66.77 -1.44 -37.58
C LYS A 532 -67.52 -0.41 -38.41
N LEU A 533 -66.80 0.55 -39.01
CA LEU A 533 -67.37 1.60 -39.87
C LEU A 533 -68.12 1.01 -41.08
N GLN A 534 -67.62 -0.09 -41.67
CA GLN A 534 -68.27 -0.76 -42.79
C GLN A 534 -69.59 -1.45 -42.41
N ASN A 535 -69.79 -1.85 -41.14
CA ASN A 535 -71.03 -2.47 -40.68
C ASN A 535 -72.13 -1.47 -40.29
N LEU A 536 -71.76 -0.31 -39.71
CA LEU A 536 -72.73 0.71 -39.27
C LEU A 536 -73.62 1.22 -40.41
N ILE A 537 -73.05 1.39 -41.60
CA ILE A 537 -73.74 1.90 -42.80
C ILE A 537 -74.93 1.01 -43.23
N LEU A 538 -74.93 -0.28 -42.86
CA LEU A 538 -76.02 -1.21 -43.21
C LEU A 538 -77.17 -1.28 -42.19
N GLN A 539 -76.95 -0.90 -40.93
CA GLN A 539 -77.96 -1.06 -39.86
C GLN A 539 -78.94 0.12 -39.73
N HIS A 540 -78.67 1.27 -40.37
CA HIS A 540 -79.44 2.49 -40.13
C HIS A 540 -80.86 2.51 -40.71
N LYS A 541 -81.27 1.51 -41.52
CA LYS A 541 -82.45 1.60 -42.41
C LYS A 541 -83.73 0.98 -41.85
N ASP A 542 -83.64 0.01 -40.96
CA ASP A 542 -84.82 -0.76 -40.47
C ASP A 542 -85.44 -0.20 -39.18
N PHE A 543 -84.74 0.69 -38.47
CA PHE A 543 -85.19 1.19 -37.17
C PHE A 543 -86.41 2.12 -37.24
N ASP A 544 -86.40 3.09 -38.16
CA ASP A 544 -87.38 4.20 -38.15
C ASP A 544 -88.82 3.74 -38.44
N ALA A 545 -88.98 2.56 -39.08
CA ALA A 545 -90.29 1.94 -39.30
C ALA A 545 -90.92 1.37 -38.01
N GLY A 546 -90.10 0.90 -37.06
CA GLY A 546 -90.59 0.30 -35.81
C GLY A 546 -91.11 1.33 -34.81
N PHE A 547 -90.41 2.46 -34.66
CA PHE A 547 -90.75 3.50 -33.70
C PHE A 547 -92.16 4.10 -33.92
N ALA A 548 -92.51 4.38 -35.19
CA ALA A 548 -93.80 4.93 -35.57
C ALA A 548 -95.00 4.01 -35.21
N ALA A 549 -94.79 2.68 -35.15
CA ALA A 549 -95.84 1.74 -34.80
C ALA A 549 -96.20 1.78 -33.29
N LEU A 550 -95.20 1.89 -32.41
CA LEU A 550 -95.40 1.99 -30.96
C LEU A 550 -96.11 3.30 -30.58
N GLN A 551 -95.68 4.41 -31.17
CA GLN A 551 -96.27 5.74 -30.94
C GLN A 551 -97.76 5.81 -31.36
N LYS A 552 -98.14 5.04 -32.39
CA LYS A 552 -99.55 4.89 -32.80
C LYS A 552 -100.38 4.07 -31.80
N LYS A 553 -99.85 2.99 -31.22
CA LYS A 553 -100.54 2.20 -30.18
C LYS A 553 -100.87 3.06 -28.95
N LEU A 554 -99.91 3.86 -28.47
CA LEU A 554 -100.08 4.67 -27.25
C LEU A 554 -101.25 5.65 -27.35
N SER A 555 -101.39 6.31 -28.51
CA SER A 555 -102.50 7.24 -28.78
C SER A 555 -103.89 6.59 -28.71
N VAL A 556 -104.01 5.31 -29.07
CA VAL A 556 -105.30 4.58 -29.02
C VAL A 556 -105.71 4.26 -27.58
N ILE A 557 -104.77 3.83 -26.74
CA ILE A 557 -105.06 3.53 -25.31
C ILE A 557 -105.45 4.82 -24.57
N LYS A 558 -104.77 5.94 -24.87
CA LYS A 558 -105.13 7.26 -24.31
C LYS A 558 -106.57 7.66 -24.65
N ALA A 559 -106.99 7.47 -25.91
CA ALA A 559 -108.37 7.73 -26.33
C ALA A 559 -109.40 6.81 -25.66
N LYS A 560 -109.07 5.52 -25.41
CA LYS A 560 -109.93 4.63 -24.59
C LYS A 560 -110.11 5.14 -23.17
N LEU A 561 -109.01 5.60 -22.54
CA LEU A 561 -109.01 6.08 -21.16
C LEU A 561 -109.80 7.38 -20.97
N ASP A 562 -109.74 8.29 -21.95
CA ASP A 562 -110.50 9.54 -21.90
C ASP A 562 -112.01 9.34 -22.06
N LEU A 563 -112.46 8.24 -22.69
CA LEU A 563 -113.88 7.92 -22.90
C LEU A 563 -114.62 7.46 -21.63
N GLU A 564 -113.95 6.80 -20.69
CA GLU A 564 -114.58 6.29 -19.46
C GLU A 564 -114.50 7.28 -18.28
N LYS A 565 -114.32 8.59 -18.58
CA LYS A 565 -114.28 9.69 -17.60
C LYS A 565 -115.63 10.34 -17.30
N GLU A 566 -116.70 10.01 -18.03
CA GLU A 566 -118.03 10.55 -17.74
C GLU A 566 -118.64 9.94 -16.47
N PRO A 567 -119.29 10.73 -15.58
CA PRO A 567 -119.95 10.21 -14.39
C PRO A 567 -121.22 9.44 -14.74
N ARG A 568 -121.35 8.23 -14.18
CA ARG A 568 -122.59 7.44 -14.25
C ARG A 568 -123.41 7.58 -12.96
N THR A 569 -124.74 7.56 -13.08
CA THR A 569 -125.69 7.85 -12.00
C THR A 569 -126.28 6.62 -11.32
N ASP A 570 -125.73 5.43 -11.58
CA ASP A 570 -126.16 4.18 -10.96
C ASP A 570 -124.99 3.26 -10.57
N LEU A 571 -125.16 2.54 -9.46
CA LEU A 571 -124.11 1.68 -8.89
C LEU A 571 -123.78 0.46 -9.77
N LEU A 572 -124.72 -0.02 -10.60
CA LEU A 572 -124.47 -1.12 -11.54
C LEU A 572 -123.67 -0.63 -12.76
N GLY A 573 -123.98 0.56 -13.27
CA GLY A 573 -123.24 1.27 -14.30
C GLY A 573 -121.80 1.59 -13.87
N ARG A 574 -121.58 2.06 -12.64
CA ARG A 574 -120.23 2.28 -12.08
C ARG A 574 -119.45 0.97 -11.90
N LYS A 575 -120.09 -0.10 -11.44
CA LYS A 575 -119.44 -1.43 -11.36
C LYS A 575 -119.05 -1.96 -12.75
N THR A 576 -119.82 -1.62 -13.78
CA THR A 576 -119.49 -1.93 -15.18
C THR A 576 -118.35 -1.05 -15.74
N GLN A 577 -118.27 0.21 -15.32
CA GLN A 577 -117.20 1.15 -15.67
C GLN A 577 -115.85 0.69 -15.11
N LEU A 578 -115.81 0.26 -13.85
CA LEU A 578 -114.63 -0.35 -13.21
C LEU A 578 -114.06 -1.53 -14.01
N GLN A 579 -114.92 -2.48 -14.42
CA GLN A 579 -114.48 -3.65 -15.21
C GLN A 579 -113.86 -3.26 -16.56
N ARG A 580 -114.34 -2.17 -17.19
CA ARG A 580 -113.76 -1.66 -18.45
C ARG A 580 -112.44 -0.96 -18.23
N LEU A 581 -112.31 -0.18 -17.15
CA LEU A 581 -111.04 0.45 -16.77
C LEU A 581 -109.96 -0.61 -16.52
N GLN A 582 -110.30 -1.72 -15.85
CA GLN A 582 -109.41 -2.87 -15.67
C GLN A 582 -108.96 -3.47 -17.01
N MET A 583 -109.86 -3.64 -18.00
CA MET A 583 -109.46 -4.08 -19.35
C MET A 583 -108.50 -3.12 -20.07
N VAL A 584 -108.60 -1.80 -19.83
CA VAL A 584 -107.66 -0.80 -20.39
C VAL A 584 -106.29 -0.86 -19.67
N GLN A 585 -106.23 -1.44 -18.48
CA GLN A 585 -104.99 -1.62 -17.71
C GLN A 585 -104.12 -2.75 -18.30
N ASP A 586 -104.75 -3.85 -18.73
CA ASP A 586 -104.07 -4.97 -19.39
C ASP A 586 -103.51 -4.56 -20.77
N ASP A 587 -104.32 -3.87 -21.59
CA ASP A 587 -103.91 -3.28 -22.88
C ASP A 587 -102.62 -2.42 -22.75
N LEU A 588 -102.53 -1.65 -21.65
CA LEU A 588 -101.41 -0.74 -21.39
C LEU A 588 -100.16 -1.49 -20.89
N ALA A 589 -100.34 -2.59 -20.16
CA ALA A 589 -99.24 -3.43 -19.70
C ALA A 589 -98.49 -4.09 -20.87
N GLU A 590 -99.20 -4.61 -21.88
CA GLU A 590 -98.58 -5.18 -23.09
C GLU A 590 -97.73 -4.13 -23.84
N LEU A 591 -98.24 -2.90 -23.97
CA LEU A 591 -97.54 -1.82 -24.67
C LEU A 591 -96.27 -1.38 -23.94
N ILE A 592 -96.27 -1.33 -22.61
CA ILE A 592 -95.09 -0.95 -21.82
C ILE A 592 -93.95 -1.95 -22.05
N ILE A 593 -94.23 -3.26 -22.06
CA ILE A 593 -93.23 -4.30 -22.35
C ILE A 593 -92.59 -4.10 -23.74
N GLN A 594 -93.41 -3.79 -24.75
CA GLN A 594 -92.93 -3.55 -26.12
C GLN A 594 -92.07 -2.27 -26.25
N ILE A 595 -92.31 -1.27 -25.41
CA ILE A 595 -91.46 -0.07 -25.32
C ILE A 595 -90.14 -0.39 -24.61
N GLU A 596 -90.17 -1.14 -23.49
CA GLU A 596 -88.97 -1.54 -22.75
C GLU A 596 -88.03 -2.47 -23.52
N GLU A 597 -88.54 -3.30 -24.43
CA GLU A 597 -87.71 -4.07 -25.37
C GLU A 597 -87.09 -3.18 -26.45
N ALA A 598 -87.86 -2.22 -26.99
CA ALA A 598 -87.34 -1.28 -27.98
C ALA A 598 -86.29 -0.31 -27.39
N GLU A 599 -86.43 0.12 -26.14
CA GLU A 599 -85.47 0.99 -25.45
C GLU A 599 -84.10 0.32 -25.26
N LYS A 600 -84.07 -0.99 -24.98
CA LYS A 600 -82.83 -1.79 -24.88
C LYS A 600 -82.03 -1.80 -26.20
N LEU A 601 -82.71 -1.75 -27.35
CA LEU A 601 -82.06 -1.73 -28.68
C LEU A 601 -81.46 -0.36 -29.05
N VAL A 602 -81.82 0.71 -28.35
CA VAL A 602 -81.46 2.11 -28.69
C VAL A 602 -80.37 2.68 -27.78
N GLN A 603 -79.90 1.92 -26.77
CA GLN A 603 -79.00 2.41 -25.72
C GLN A 603 -77.71 3.10 -26.22
N SER A 604 -77.23 2.79 -27.43
CA SER A 604 -76.05 3.43 -28.04
C SER A 604 -76.30 4.80 -28.69
N ASN A 605 -77.53 5.12 -29.13
CA ASN A 605 -77.82 6.32 -29.92
C ASN A 605 -78.45 7.44 -29.07
N THR A 606 -77.73 8.53 -28.82
CA THR A 606 -78.15 9.63 -27.93
C THR A 606 -79.45 10.32 -28.35
N THR A 607 -79.66 10.56 -29.65
CA THR A 607 -80.84 11.29 -30.15
C THR A 607 -82.10 10.42 -30.07
N ARG A 608 -82.06 9.21 -30.64
CA ARG A 608 -83.19 8.26 -30.63
C ARG A 608 -83.53 7.79 -29.22
N ARG A 609 -82.56 7.76 -28.30
CA ARG A 609 -82.80 7.51 -26.87
C ARG A 609 -83.73 8.57 -26.27
N HIS A 610 -83.52 9.86 -26.56
CA HIS A 610 -84.39 10.90 -25.98
C HIS A 610 -85.86 10.76 -26.44
N GLU A 611 -86.08 10.34 -27.68
CA GLU A 611 -87.42 10.12 -28.25
C GLU A 611 -88.10 8.86 -27.65
N MET A 612 -87.35 7.77 -27.47
CA MET A 612 -87.85 6.55 -26.82
C MET A 612 -88.16 6.77 -25.34
N ASN A 613 -87.28 7.45 -24.61
CA ASN A 613 -87.47 7.76 -23.19
C ASN A 613 -88.69 8.67 -22.95
N GLN A 614 -89.03 9.56 -23.90
CA GLN A 614 -90.28 10.32 -23.84
C GLN A 614 -91.50 9.41 -24.01
N LEU A 615 -91.46 8.46 -24.96
CA LEU A 615 -92.56 7.49 -25.18
C LEU A 615 -92.78 6.58 -23.96
N ALA A 616 -91.70 6.17 -23.28
CA ALA A 616 -91.75 5.43 -22.02
C ALA A 616 -92.31 6.28 -20.86
N SER A 617 -91.91 7.56 -20.77
CA SER A 617 -92.45 8.51 -19.78
C SER A 617 -93.97 8.71 -19.95
N ASP A 618 -94.43 8.91 -21.18
CA ASP A 618 -95.84 9.16 -21.49
C ASP A 618 -96.73 7.94 -21.20
N SER A 619 -96.23 6.71 -21.42
CA SER A 619 -96.97 5.47 -21.09
C SER A 619 -97.06 5.23 -19.57
N GLN A 620 -95.99 5.50 -18.82
CA GLN A 620 -96.03 5.45 -17.36
C GLN A 620 -96.94 6.53 -16.75
N ALA A 621 -96.99 7.73 -17.34
CA ALA A 621 -97.92 8.77 -16.91
C ALA A 621 -99.39 8.35 -17.12
N LEU A 622 -99.69 7.70 -18.24
CA LEU A 622 -101.02 7.16 -18.54
C LEU A 622 -101.43 6.07 -17.53
N LYS A 623 -100.49 5.17 -17.17
CA LYS A 623 -100.73 4.08 -16.21
C LYS A 623 -101.16 4.60 -14.83
N ARG A 624 -100.41 5.54 -14.27
CA ARG A 624 -100.72 6.16 -12.97
C ARG A 624 -102.10 6.86 -12.97
N SER A 625 -102.50 7.45 -14.10
CA SER A 625 -103.81 8.09 -14.23
C SER A 625 -104.96 7.09 -14.22
N LEU A 626 -104.78 5.91 -14.83
CA LEU A 626 -105.79 4.85 -14.86
C LEU A 626 -105.92 4.17 -13.48
N GLU A 627 -104.80 3.88 -12.82
CA GLU A 627 -104.76 3.28 -11.48
C GLU A 627 -105.54 4.12 -10.45
N MET A 628 -105.44 5.46 -10.50
CA MET A 628 -106.25 6.34 -9.65
C MET A 628 -107.76 6.24 -9.93
N MET A 629 -108.20 6.19 -11.19
CA MET A 629 -109.64 6.13 -11.51
C MET A 629 -110.27 4.79 -11.11
N ILE A 630 -109.52 3.69 -11.26
CA ILE A 630 -109.91 2.37 -10.75
C ILE A 630 -110.16 2.46 -9.24
N GLN A 631 -109.16 2.88 -8.47
CA GLN A 631 -109.24 2.91 -7.00
C GLN A 631 -110.34 3.85 -6.48
N GLN A 632 -110.53 5.02 -7.10
CA GLN A 632 -111.63 5.94 -6.74
C GLN A 632 -113.01 5.31 -6.95
N SER A 633 -113.20 4.53 -8.01
CA SER A 633 -114.47 3.83 -8.27
C SER A 633 -114.72 2.66 -7.31
N GLU A 634 -113.65 1.94 -6.91
CA GLU A 634 -113.73 0.85 -5.93
C GLU A 634 -114.11 1.37 -4.53
N GLU A 635 -113.48 2.47 -4.07
CA GLU A 635 -113.84 3.10 -2.79
C GLU A 635 -115.29 3.59 -2.74
N HIS A 636 -115.80 4.16 -3.83
CA HIS A 636 -117.19 4.63 -3.90
C HIS A 636 -118.19 3.48 -3.75
N ILE A 637 -117.98 2.38 -4.49
CA ILE A 637 -118.80 1.16 -4.40
C ILE A 637 -118.74 0.56 -2.99
N GLN A 638 -117.57 0.56 -2.34
CA GLN A 638 -117.41 0.02 -0.98
C GLN A 638 -118.15 0.87 0.08
N LYS A 639 -118.11 2.20 -0.03
CA LYS A 639 -118.86 3.14 0.85
C LYS A 639 -120.37 2.90 0.74
N HIS A 640 -120.89 2.78 -0.48
CA HIS A 640 -122.32 2.54 -0.73
C HIS A 640 -122.78 1.16 -0.26
N TRP A 641 -121.94 0.11 -0.39
CA TRP A 641 -122.24 -1.23 0.14
C TRP A 641 -122.34 -1.26 1.67
N ALA A 642 -121.49 -0.49 2.37
CA ALA A 642 -121.52 -0.39 3.83
C ALA A 642 -122.83 0.27 4.34
N TYR A 643 -123.30 1.32 3.65
CA TYR A 643 -124.58 1.97 3.94
C TYR A 643 -125.77 1.01 3.77
N ASN A 644 -125.94 0.36 2.61
CA ASN A 644 -127.09 -0.51 2.34
C ASN A 644 -127.22 -1.68 3.34
N ASN A 645 -126.11 -2.27 3.78
CA ASN A 645 -126.15 -3.31 4.81
C ASN A 645 -126.68 -2.78 6.14
N LYS A 646 -126.21 -1.60 6.59
CA LYS A 646 -126.63 -1.02 7.87
C LYS A 646 -128.06 -0.52 7.84
N LEU A 647 -128.51 0.02 6.70
CA LEU A 647 -129.92 0.32 6.43
C LEU A 647 -130.80 -0.93 6.59
N SER A 648 -130.43 -2.02 5.91
CA SER A 648 -131.17 -3.29 5.91
C SER A 648 -131.23 -3.95 7.30
N ASP A 649 -130.09 -4.02 8.01
CA ASP A 649 -130.00 -4.54 9.39
C ASP A 649 -131.05 -3.89 10.32
N LEU A 650 -131.21 -2.56 10.21
CA LEU A 650 -132.08 -1.79 11.08
C LEU A 650 -133.55 -1.83 10.63
N GLN A 651 -133.82 -1.72 9.32
CA GLN A 651 -135.18 -1.90 8.76
C GLN A 651 -135.75 -3.27 9.12
N GLN A 652 -134.93 -4.33 9.09
CA GLN A 652 -135.36 -5.68 9.46
C GLN A 652 -135.70 -5.78 10.96
N TRP A 653 -134.89 -5.21 11.85
CA TRP A 653 -135.20 -5.18 13.30
C TRP A 653 -136.48 -4.39 13.60
N ILE A 654 -136.70 -3.24 12.94
CA ILE A 654 -137.92 -2.43 13.10
C ILE A 654 -139.16 -3.24 12.67
N THR A 655 -139.11 -3.88 11.49
CA THR A 655 -140.22 -4.65 10.94
C THR A 655 -140.61 -5.82 11.86
N VAL A 656 -139.64 -6.65 12.26
CA VAL A 656 -139.86 -7.77 13.19
C VAL A 656 -140.37 -7.29 14.56
N SER A 657 -139.97 -6.09 14.99
CA SER A 657 -140.46 -5.51 16.24
C SER A 657 -141.91 -5.00 16.13
N MET A 658 -142.31 -4.42 15.00
CA MET A 658 -143.72 -4.06 14.74
C MET A 658 -144.63 -5.29 14.77
N GLU A 659 -144.23 -6.39 14.12
CA GLU A 659 -145.02 -7.63 14.09
C GLU A 659 -145.22 -8.21 15.50
N LYS A 660 -144.14 -8.27 16.30
CA LYS A 660 -144.22 -8.66 17.72
C LYS A 660 -145.15 -7.74 18.51
N MET A 661 -145.10 -6.43 18.26
CA MET A 661 -145.94 -5.43 18.94
C MET A 661 -147.43 -5.57 18.64
N VAL A 662 -147.79 -5.91 17.40
CA VAL A 662 -149.18 -6.23 17.03
C VAL A 662 -149.67 -7.48 17.77
N SER A 663 -148.83 -8.51 17.93
CA SER A 663 -149.21 -9.76 18.63
C SER A 663 -149.65 -9.54 20.10
N TYR A 664 -149.14 -8.51 20.79
CA TYR A 664 -149.52 -8.20 22.17
C TYR A 664 -150.94 -7.60 22.31
N GLN A 665 -151.54 -7.09 21.23
CA GLN A 665 -152.86 -6.46 21.28
C GLN A 665 -154.06 -7.41 21.06
N GLY A 666 -153.82 -8.65 20.58
CA GLY A 666 -154.84 -9.45 19.90
C GLY A 666 -155.49 -10.61 20.67
N ALA A 667 -155.44 -10.67 22.00
CA ALA A 667 -156.04 -11.77 22.78
C ALA A 667 -156.74 -11.28 24.05
N ASP A 668 -157.99 -11.73 24.22
CA ASP A 668 -158.90 -11.44 25.34
C ASP A 668 -159.16 -12.74 26.13
N GLY A 669 -159.09 -12.68 27.47
CA GLY A 669 -159.16 -13.84 28.36
C GLY A 669 -158.13 -13.81 29.51
N GLU A 670 -158.55 -14.27 30.70
CA GLU A 670 -157.76 -14.16 31.93
C GLU A 670 -156.69 -15.25 32.11
N GLN A 671 -155.46 -15.01 31.65
CA GLN A 671 -154.23 -15.51 32.30
C GLN A 671 -152.95 -14.80 31.82
N ASP A 672 -151.94 -14.81 32.70
CA ASP A 672 -150.64 -14.12 32.61
C ASP A 672 -150.64 -12.68 32.07
N THR A 673 -150.87 -11.72 32.99
CA THR A 673 -150.64 -10.30 32.75
C THR A 673 -149.20 -9.85 33.05
N GLU A 674 -148.34 -10.71 33.59
CA GLU A 674 -147.06 -10.32 34.20
C GLU A 674 -145.85 -10.66 33.31
N GLY A 675 -145.85 -11.82 32.64
CA GLY A 675 -144.90 -12.14 31.58
C GLY A 675 -144.97 -11.16 30.41
N ARG A 676 -146.16 -10.61 30.13
CA ARG A 676 -146.37 -9.53 29.15
C ARG A 676 -145.69 -8.21 29.55
N VAL A 677 -145.61 -7.87 30.84
CA VAL A 677 -144.86 -6.68 31.32
C VAL A 677 -143.36 -6.89 31.10
N ALA A 678 -142.82 -8.00 31.62
CA ALA A 678 -141.39 -8.29 31.55
C ALA A 678 -140.85 -8.41 30.11
N GLY A 679 -141.68 -8.84 29.16
CA GLY A 679 -141.37 -8.83 27.73
C GLY A 679 -141.23 -7.42 27.15
N LEU A 680 -142.17 -6.52 27.48
CA LEU A 680 -142.14 -5.11 27.03
C LEU A 680 -141.00 -4.33 27.68
N GLU A 681 -140.73 -4.52 28.98
CA GLU A 681 -139.64 -3.85 29.69
C GLU A 681 -138.25 -4.24 29.14
N ARG A 682 -138.03 -5.52 28.83
CA ARG A 682 -136.77 -5.98 28.24
C ARG A 682 -136.56 -5.43 26.83
N TRP A 683 -137.61 -5.33 26.02
CA TRP A 683 -137.51 -4.78 24.67
C TRP A 683 -137.38 -3.25 24.68
N LEU A 684 -137.99 -2.56 25.65
CA LEU A 684 -137.76 -1.13 25.90
C LEU A 684 -136.28 -0.81 26.21
N ALA A 685 -135.54 -1.74 26.79
CA ALA A 685 -134.11 -1.59 27.03
C ALA A 685 -133.24 -1.69 25.76
N GLU A 686 -133.75 -2.22 24.63
CA GLU A 686 -133.04 -2.25 23.35
C GLU A 686 -133.13 -0.92 22.58
N PHE A 687 -134.11 -0.05 22.91
CA PHE A 687 -134.34 1.20 22.17
C PHE A 687 -133.15 2.16 22.12
N PRO A 688 -132.39 2.43 23.21
CA PRO A 688 -131.27 3.36 23.16
C PRO A 688 -130.17 2.94 22.17
N ASP A 689 -129.80 1.65 22.18
CA ASP A 689 -128.80 1.09 21.26
C ASP A 689 -129.29 1.13 19.80
N LYS A 690 -130.60 0.93 19.57
CA LYS A 690 -131.19 1.01 18.23
C LYS A 690 -131.41 2.44 17.73
N GLU A 691 -131.61 3.40 18.62
CA GLU A 691 -131.62 4.82 18.30
C GLU A 691 -130.20 5.33 17.95
N ILE A 692 -129.16 4.77 18.59
CA ILE A 692 -127.77 4.96 18.16
C ILE A 692 -127.51 4.32 16.79
N GLN A 693 -128.05 3.12 16.51
CA GLN A 693 -127.94 2.51 15.18
C GLN A 693 -128.66 3.32 14.09
N LEU A 694 -129.78 3.99 14.39
CA LEU A 694 -130.45 4.90 13.46
C LEU A 694 -129.52 6.05 13.04
N HIS A 695 -128.94 6.77 13.99
CA HIS A 695 -127.97 7.84 13.69
C HIS A 695 -126.71 7.33 12.99
N LEU A 696 -126.28 6.08 13.25
CA LEU A 696 -125.17 5.46 12.53
C LEU A 696 -125.50 5.22 11.05
N VAL A 697 -126.72 4.77 10.74
CA VAL A 697 -127.19 4.61 9.34
C VAL A 697 -127.29 5.97 8.64
N GLU A 698 -127.81 6.99 9.32
CA GLU A 698 -127.89 8.37 8.81
C GLU A 698 -126.51 8.92 8.43
N ALA A 699 -125.50 8.72 9.29
CA ALA A 699 -124.12 9.15 9.02
C ALA A 699 -123.48 8.39 7.84
N HIS A 700 -123.76 7.09 7.68
CA HIS A 700 -123.29 6.33 6.51
C HIS A 700 -123.98 6.79 5.22
N GLY A 701 -125.28 7.11 5.27
CA GLY A 701 -125.98 7.70 4.14
C GLY A 701 -125.39 9.05 3.73
N GLN A 702 -125.07 9.93 4.69
CA GLN A 702 -124.39 11.20 4.41
C GLN A 702 -123.03 11.01 3.72
N LEU A 703 -122.20 10.07 4.19
CA LEU A 703 -120.92 9.75 3.54
C LEU A 703 -121.08 9.22 2.10
N VAL A 704 -122.19 8.53 1.79
CA VAL A 704 -122.51 8.15 0.41
C VAL A 704 -122.96 9.37 -0.40
N MET A 705 -123.84 10.21 0.15
CA MET A 705 -124.34 11.41 -0.52
C MET A 705 -123.23 12.40 -0.90
N GLU A 706 -122.25 12.62 -0.02
CA GLU A 706 -121.08 13.49 -0.27
C GLU A 706 -120.22 13.07 -1.46
N ASN A 707 -120.27 11.78 -1.86
CA ASN A 707 -119.41 11.19 -2.89
C ASN A 707 -120.19 10.71 -4.13
N SER A 708 -121.49 10.99 -4.22
CA SER A 708 -122.39 10.45 -5.26
C SER A 708 -122.99 11.56 -6.15
N SER A 709 -123.70 11.18 -7.21
CA SER A 709 -124.48 12.14 -8.01
C SER A 709 -125.65 12.71 -7.19
N PRO A 710 -126.18 13.90 -7.52
CA PRO A 710 -127.34 14.48 -6.82
C PRO A 710 -128.61 13.61 -6.93
N GLU A 711 -128.71 12.75 -7.96
CA GLU A 711 -129.82 11.81 -8.15
C GLU A 711 -129.69 10.60 -7.20
N GLU A 712 -128.50 10.00 -7.09
CA GLU A 712 -128.19 8.98 -6.08
C GLU A 712 -128.37 9.53 -4.66
N ALA A 713 -127.94 10.77 -4.41
CA ALA A 713 -128.07 11.40 -3.10
C ALA A 713 -129.53 11.65 -2.69
N ALA A 714 -130.37 12.08 -3.64
CA ALA A 714 -131.81 12.21 -3.40
C ALA A 714 -132.48 10.86 -3.09
N HIS A 715 -132.01 9.77 -3.69
CA HIS A 715 -132.51 8.41 -3.41
C HIS A 715 -132.13 7.95 -2.00
N VAL A 716 -130.85 8.09 -1.60
CA VAL A 716 -130.35 7.75 -0.26
C VAL A 716 -131.06 8.57 0.83
N GLN A 717 -131.31 9.87 0.60
CA GLN A 717 -132.06 10.69 1.55
C GLN A 717 -133.51 10.18 1.75
N ALA A 718 -134.19 9.75 0.68
CA ALA A 718 -135.55 9.23 0.77
C ALA A 718 -135.64 7.91 1.55
N GLU A 719 -134.66 7.01 1.41
CA GLU A 719 -134.56 5.78 2.21
C GLU A 719 -134.36 6.07 3.71
N LEU A 720 -133.50 7.06 4.04
CA LEU A 720 -133.29 7.50 5.42
C LEU A 720 -134.58 8.07 6.04
N ASP A 721 -135.33 8.88 5.30
CA ASP A 721 -136.57 9.48 5.80
C ASP A 721 -137.68 8.44 5.98
N GLN A 722 -137.78 7.45 5.09
CA GLN A 722 -138.67 6.29 5.27
C GLN A 722 -138.29 5.46 6.51
N LEU A 723 -136.98 5.24 6.74
CA LEU A 723 -136.48 4.56 7.92
C LEU A 723 -136.85 5.32 9.22
N LYS A 724 -136.60 6.63 9.30
CA LYS A 724 -136.98 7.48 10.45
C LYS A 724 -138.47 7.38 10.78
N GLU A 725 -139.34 7.36 9.77
CA GLU A 725 -140.78 7.32 9.97
C GLU A 725 -141.28 5.94 10.45
N SER A 726 -140.65 4.86 9.98
CA SER A 726 -140.88 3.51 10.51
C SER A 726 -140.46 3.41 11.99
N TRP A 727 -139.32 4.01 12.35
CA TRP A 727 -138.84 4.09 13.73
C TRP A 727 -139.80 4.88 14.63
N ARG A 728 -140.29 6.04 14.18
CA ARG A 728 -141.31 6.85 14.89
C ARG A 728 -142.57 6.03 15.18
N THR A 729 -143.11 5.37 14.15
CA THR A 729 -144.32 4.55 14.23
C THR A 729 -144.20 3.44 15.29
N LEU A 730 -143.06 2.76 15.33
CA LEU A 730 -142.76 1.72 16.32
C LEU A 730 -142.70 2.29 17.76
N LYS A 731 -142.06 3.45 17.93
CA LYS A 731 -141.95 4.15 19.22
C LYS A 731 -143.33 4.58 19.74
N GLU A 732 -144.21 5.06 18.87
CA GLU A 732 -145.58 5.44 19.22
C GLU A 732 -146.44 4.23 19.66
N MET A 733 -146.42 3.12 18.91
CA MET A 733 -147.08 1.86 19.31
C MET A 733 -146.64 1.40 20.71
N THR A 734 -145.35 1.59 21.03
CA THR A 734 -144.77 1.24 22.34
C THR A 734 -145.38 2.05 23.48
N THR A 735 -145.46 3.37 23.33
CA THR A 735 -146.07 4.24 24.36
C THR A 735 -147.58 4.01 24.50
N GLY A 736 -148.27 3.58 23.43
CA GLY A 736 -149.69 3.25 23.44
C GLY A 736 -150.02 1.99 24.26
N LEU A 737 -149.19 0.95 24.16
CA LEU A 737 -149.34 -0.28 24.95
C LEU A 737 -149.09 -0.03 26.45
N LEU A 738 -148.02 0.71 26.79
CA LEU A 738 -147.66 1.00 28.18
C LEU A 738 -148.78 1.72 28.95
N LYS A 739 -149.47 2.68 28.30
CA LYS A 739 -150.59 3.43 28.89
C LYS A 739 -151.83 2.56 29.14
N LYS A 740 -152.10 1.56 28.30
CA LYS A 740 -153.22 0.61 28.52
C LYS A 740 -152.99 -0.26 29.76
N GLN A 741 -151.75 -0.66 30.02
CA GLN A 741 -151.44 -1.63 31.08
C GLN A 741 -151.47 -1.00 32.49
N GLN A 742 -151.22 0.31 32.63
CA GLN A 742 -151.25 1.00 33.92
C GLN A 742 -152.66 1.26 34.48
N LEU A 743 -153.71 1.34 33.65
CA LEU A 743 -155.05 1.70 34.13
C LEU A 743 -155.83 0.55 34.78
N ASN A 744 -155.49 -0.71 34.46
CA ASN A 744 -156.28 -1.88 34.87
C ASN A 744 -155.99 -2.37 36.31
N ARG A 745 -155.02 -1.79 37.04
CA ARG A 745 -154.53 -2.34 38.33
C ARG A 745 -155.15 -1.67 39.58
N SER A 746 -156.50 -1.62 39.65
CA SER A 746 -157.33 -1.44 40.88
C SER A 746 -157.17 -0.14 41.72
N LEU A 747 -158.16 0.41 42.45
CA LEU A 747 -159.60 0.19 42.58
C LEU A 747 -160.12 -1.14 43.17
N ALA A 748 -159.53 -1.61 44.27
CA ALA A 748 -160.05 -2.74 45.09
C ALA A 748 -159.78 -2.58 46.61
N ASP A 749 -160.64 -1.81 47.27
CA ASP A 749 -160.97 -1.80 48.72
C ASP A 749 -159.90 -1.48 49.83
N LYS A 750 -160.36 -1.39 51.09
CA LYS A 750 -159.70 -0.69 52.24
C LYS A 750 -159.45 -1.58 53.49
N LYS A 751 -158.26 -1.48 54.13
CA LYS A 751 -158.07 -1.30 55.62
C LYS A 751 -156.59 -1.33 56.13
N LYS A 752 -156.22 -0.33 56.95
CA LYS A 752 -155.23 -0.27 58.08
C LYS A 752 -153.70 -0.58 57.93
N ILE A 753 -152.86 0.45 58.19
CA ILE A 753 -151.60 0.51 59.04
C ILE A 753 -150.35 -0.33 58.62
N GLY A 754 -149.05 0.09 58.63
CA GLY A 754 -148.35 1.40 58.77
C GLY A 754 -146.79 1.32 59.10
N PHE A 755 -145.97 2.34 58.71
CA PHE A 755 -144.60 2.79 59.23
C PHE A 755 -143.18 2.25 58.74
N VAL A 756 -142.39 3.08 57.98
CA VAL A 756 -140.96 3.61 58.19
C VAL A 756 -139.56 2.93 57.80
N ASP A 757 -138.73 3.68 56.99
CA ASP A 757 -137.20 3.98 56.83
C ASP A 757 -135.97 3.25 56.10
N SER A 758 -135.14 4.10 55.38
CA SER A 758 -133.64 4.37 55.07
C SER A 758 -132.40 3.49 54.57
N ARG A 759 -131.77 3.88 53.38
CA ARG A 759 -130.39 4.48 53.00
C ARG A 759 -128.90 3.83 52.96
N GLY A 760 -128.07 3.97 51.85
CA GLY A 760 -126.58 4.42 51.82
C GLY A 760 -125.33 3.82 50.95
N ALA A 761 -124.40 4.67 50.35
CA ALA A 761 -122.86 4.66 50.09
C ALA A 761 -121.97 4.12 48.83
N LEU A 762 -120.60 4.42 48.71
CA LEU A 762 -119.64 4.49 47.47
C LEU A 762 -118.02 4.26 47.61
N GLY A 763 -117.14 4.11 46.53
CA GLY A 763 -115.58 4.27 46.51
C GLY A 763 -114.56 3.77 45.32
N PRO A 764 -113.31 4.34 44.99
CA PRO A 764 -112.34 4.03 43.80
C PRO A 764 -110.71 4.24 43.84
N ALA A 765 -109.91 4.17 42.68
CA ALA A 765 -108.50 4.72 42.26
C ALA A 765 -107.08 3.93 42.38
N PHE A 766 -105.80 4.17 41.83
CA PHE A 766 -105.04 4.91 40.69
C PHE A 766 -103.42 4.66 40.50
N HIS A 767 -102.79 4.84 39.27
CA HIS A 767 -101.39 5.31 38.71
C HIS A 767 -99.89 4.85 39.16
N LEU A 768 -98.63 5.16 38.60
CA LEU A 768 -97.87 5.44 37.27
C LEU A 768 -96.25 5.64 37.30
N LEU A 769 -95.47 5.45 36.15
CA LEU A 769 -94.09 5.98 35.60
C LEU A 769 -92.65 5.76 36.29
N ASP A 770 -91.37 6.08 35.85
CA ASP A 770 -90.53 6.76 34.72
C ASP A 770 -88.95 6.32 34.74
N ALA A 771 -87.75 6.82 34.20
CA ALA A 771 -87.09 7.87 33.28
C ALA A 771 -85.51 7.64 32.95
N ASP A 772 -84.71 8.52 32.20
CA ASP A 772 -83.19 8.53 31.85
C ASP A 772 -82.60 9.97 31.41
N PRO A 773 -81.47 10.39 30.67
CA PRO A 773 -80.10 9.91 30.14
C PRO A 773 -78.81 10.92 29.94
N ASN A 774 -77.58 10.44 29.52
CA ASN A 774 -76.50 11.00 28.55
C ASN A 774 -75.29 12.05 28.78
N HIS A 775 -74.18 11.97 27.97
CA HIS A 775 -73.31 13.00 27.20
C HIS A 775 -72.02 13.87 27.61
N LYS A 776 -70.93 13.80 26.76
CA LYS A 776 -69.98 14.81 26.11
C LYS A 776 -68.83 15.72 26.74
N LYS A 777 -67.64 15.73 26.04
CA LYS A 777 -66.59 16.80 25.77
C LYS A 777 -65.51 17.22 26.85
N GLU A 778 -64.35 17.90 26.58
CA GLU A 778 -63.38 18.04 25.42
C GLU A 778 -62.08 18.92 25.68
N ARG A 779 -60.93 18.63 25.00
CA ARG A 779 -59.66 19.40 24.67
C ARG A 779 -58.53 19.79 25.69
N THR A 780 -57.29 19.70 25.16
CA THR A 780 -55.96 20.26 25.58
C THR A 780 -55.16 19.53 26.68
N GLY A 781 -53.86 19.23 26.45
CA GLY A 781 -53.01 18.58 27.47
C GLY A 781 -51.64 18.00 27.06
N GLU A 782 -51.02 18.39 25.93
CA GLU A 782 -49.65 17.93 25.60
C GLU A 782 -48.62 18.60 26.52
N GLY A 783 -47.78 17.82 27.20
CA GLY A 783 -46.70 18.39 28.02
C GLY A 783 -46.12 17.51 29.15
N GLN A 784 -46.76 16.41 29.55
CA GLN A 784 -46.27 15.57 30.66
C GLN A 784 -45.41 14.36 30.23
N ASN A 785 -45.57 13.84 28.99
CA ASN A 785 -44.79 12.68 28.51
C ASN A 785 -43.37 13.04 28.01
N THR A 786 -43.09 14.31 27.68
CA THR A 786 -41.75 14.73 27.21
C THR A 786 -40.71 14.73 28.33
N SER A 787 -41.11 15.03 29.57
CA SER A 787 -40.19 15.06 30.72
C SER A 787 -39.70 13.67 31.16
N SER A 788 -40.52 12.62 30.98
CA SER A 788 -40.11 11.24 31.24
C SER A 788 -39.21 10.68 30.13
N HIS A 789 -39.52 10.95 28.86
CA HIS A 789 -38.69 10.56 27.72
C HIS A 789 -37.25 11.10 27.83
N MET A 790 -37.11 12.39 28.12
CA MET A 790 -35.79 13.04 28.24
C MET A 790 -34.92 12.48 29.38
N LYS A 791 -35.53 12.05 30.50
CA LYS A 791 -34.79 11.38 31.59
C LYS A 791 -34.27 10.01 31.17
N LEU A 792 -35.12 9.19 30.55
CA LEU A 792 -34.72 7.86 30.06
C LEU A 792 -33.62 7.95 28.99
N LEU A 793 -33.65 8.99 28.15
CA LEU A 793 -32.63 9.25 27.13
C LEU A 793 -31.27 9.59 27.79
N GLN A 794 -31.26 10.52 28.76
CA GLN A 794 -30.05 10.84 29.54
C GLN A 794 -29.53 9.63 30.32
N GLU A 795 -30.40 8.89 31.02
CA GLU A 795 -30.03 7.70 31.80
C GLU A 795 -29.39 6.61 30.94
N PHE A 796 -29.90 6.38 29.72
CA PHE A 796 -29.29 5.42 28.79
C PHE A 796 -28.00 5.95 28.15
N GLU A 797 -27.91 7.24 27.82
CA GLU A 797 -26.69 7.82 27.26
C GLU A 797 -25.51 7.81 28.25
N GLU A 798 -25.75 8.22 29.51
CA GLU A 798 -24.75 8.16 30.58
C GLU A 798 -24.28 6.71 30.83
N TRP A 799 -25.22 5.76 30.84
CA TRP A 799 -24.90 4.33 30.94
C TRP A 799 -24.03 3.86 29.75
N LEU A 800 -24.43 4.16 28.52
CA LEU A 800 -23.74 3.75 27.30
C LEU A 800 -22.35 4.39 27.18
N GLN A 801 -22.17 5.63 27.65
CA GLN A 801 -20.87 6.30 27.73
C GLN A 801 -19.98 5.67 28.81
N GLY A 802 -20.56 5.31 29.96
CA GLY A 802 -19.89 4.58 31.04
C GLY A 802 -19.34 3.22 30.59
N GLU A 803 -20.14 2.43 29.87
CA GLU A 803 -19.70 1.12 29.36
C GLU A 803 -18.70 1.25 28.20
N ASN A 804 -18.90 2.19 27.26
CA ASN A 804 -17.91 2.43 26.18
C ASN A 804 -16.55 2.89 26.72
N THR A 805 -16.51 3.72 27.77
CA THR A 805 -15.24 4.15 28.37
C THR A 805 -14.54 3.04 29.15
N LYS A 806 -15.26 2.06 29.72
CA LYS A 806 -14.67 0.82 30.25
C LYS A 806 -14.08 -0.04 29.13
N LEU A 807 -14.86 -0.32 28.09
CA LEU A 807 -14.42 -1.14 26.94
C LEU A 807 -13.18 -0.54 26.26
N THR A 808 -13.16 0.79 26.07
CA THR A 808 -12.01 1.51 25.50
C THR A 808 -10.77 1.42 26.39
N LYS A 809 -10.93 1.46 27.73
CA LYS A 809 -9.81 1.26 28.68
C LYS A 809 -9.26 -0.17 28.66
N ILE A 810 -10.09 -1.19 28.36
CA ILE A 810 -9.62 -2.57 28.21
C ILE A 810 -8.82 -2.70 26.90
N HIS A 811 -9.31 -2.17 25.78
CA HIS A 811 -8.56 -2.16 24.51
C HIS A 811 -7.25 -1.34 24.55
N ALA A 812 -7.20 -0.25 25.33
CA ALA A 812 -6.01 0.59 25.46
C ALA A 812 -4.93 0.00 26.37
N ALA A 813 -5.21 -1.08 27.09
CA ALA A 813 -4.28 -1.75 27.98
C ALA A 813 -3.59 -2.93 27.25
N THR A 814 -2.33 -2.75 26.87
CA THR A 814 -1.50 -3.80 26.24
C THR A 814 -1.09 -4.84 27.29
N SER A 815 -1.90 -5.87 27.49
CA SER A 815 -1.58 -7.00 28.38
C SER A 815 -0.39 -7.82 27.86
N SER A 816 0.56 -8.12 28.74
CA SER A 816 1.82 -8.81 28.44
C SER A 816 1.98 -10.15 29.16
N SER A 817 1.28 -10.32 30.30
CA SER A 817 1.25 -11.56 31.09
C SER A 817 -0.03 -12.35 30.86
N THR A 818 0.05 -13.67 30.95
CA THR A 818 -1.09 -14.60 30.86
C THR A 818 -2.15 -14.33 31.94
N GLU A 819 -1.75 -13.81 33.10
CA GLU A 819 -2.68 -13.41 34.17
C GLU A 819 -3.40 -12.09 33.87
N GLU A 820 -2.73 -11.16 33.18
CA GLU A 820 -3.35 -9.91 32.70
C GLU A 820 -4.39 -10.21 31.62
N ILE A 821 -4.07 -11.09 30.66
CA ILE A 821 -5.00 -11.54 29.61
C ILE A 821 -6.26 -12.16 30.24
N LYS A 822 -6.10 -13.07 31.21
CA LYS A 822 -7.24 -13.66 31.93
C LYS A 822 -8.04 -12.60 32.71
N GLY A 823 -7.35 -11.64 33.33
CA GLY A 823 -7.96 -10.50 34.00
C GLY A 823 -8.63 -9.48 33.05
N HIS A 824 -8.30 -9.49 31.75
CA HIS A 824 -9.00 -8.73 30.71
C HIS A 824 -10.25 -9.48 30.26
N GLN A 825 -10.13 -10.79 30.00
CA GLN A 825 -11.24 -11.65 29.60
C GLN A 825 -12.40 -11.59 30.61
N SER A 826 -12.14 -11.74 31.90
CA SER A 826 -13.20 -11.63 32.92
C SER A 826 -13.81 -10.24 33.09
N LYS A 827 -13.12 -9.16 32.67
CA LYS A 827 -13.72 -7.81 32.61
C LYS A 827 -14.62 -7.63 31.38
N LEU A 828 -14.27 -8.27 30.25
CA LEU A 828 -15.13 -8.29 29.07
C LEU A 828 -16.37 -9.17 29.28
N GLU A 829 -16.23 -10.30 29.99
CA GLU A 829 -17.36 -11.12 30.47
C GLU A 829 -18.29 -10.29 31.40
N GLU A 830 -17.74 -9.47 32.30
CA GLU A 830 -18.54 -8.56 33.14
C GLU A 830 -19.34 -7.55 32.29
N LEU A 831 -18.70 -6.90 31.30
CA LEU A 831 -19.39 -5.99 30.36
C LEU A 831 -20.46 -6.73 29.54
N GLN A 832 -20.20 -7.97 29.11
CA GLN A 832 -21.18 -8.79 28.40
C GLN A 832 -22.39 -9.14 29.29
N SER A 833 -22.17 -9.42 30.57
CA SER A 833 -23.25 -9.68 31.54
C SER A 833 -24.19 -8.48 31.74
N ARG A 834 -23.71 -7.25 31.48
CA ARG A 834 -24.47 -5.99 31.60
C ARG A 834 -25.29 -5.65 30.34
N VAL A 835 -25.03 -6.30 29.20
CA VAL A 835 -25.74 -6.05 27.92
C VAL A 835 -27.27 -6.20 28.03
N PRO A 836 -27.85 -7.21 28.73
CA PRO A 836 -29.30 -7.32 28.90
C PRO A 836 -29.93 -6.14 29.67
N SER A 837 -29.21 -5.57 30.65
CA SER A 837 -29.66 -4.38 31.36
C SER A 837 -29.70 -3.16 30.45
N GLY A 838 -28.66 -2.96 29.62
CA GLY A 838 -28.65 -1.92 28.59
C GLY A 838 -29.77 -2.10 27.56
N GLN A 839 -30.04 -3.35 27.15
CA GLN A 839 -31.14 -3.63 26.23
C GLN A 839 -32.49 -3.28 26.84
N SER A 840 -32.73 -3.62 28.12
CA SER A 840 -33.97 -3.24 28.82
C SER A 840 -34.15 -1.72 28.95
N LEU A 841 -33.08 -0.96 29.20
CA LEU A 841 -33.14 0.51 29.21
C LEU A 841 -33.49 1.07 27.82
N PHE A 842 -32.88 0.53 26.77
CA PHE A 842 -33.15 0.91 25.38
C PHE A 842 -34.58 0.55 24.92
N ASP A 843 -35.09 -0.61 25.33
CA ASP A 843 -36.45 -1.06 24.97
C ASP A 843 -37.53 -0.25 25.71
N ASN A 844 -37.28 0.13 26.98
CA ASN A 844 -38.14 1.08 27.71
C ASN A 844 -38.20 2.45 27.00
N LEU A 845 -37.06 2.94 26.52
CA LEU A 845 -36.93 4.19 25.79
C LEU A 845 -37.70 4.13 24.44
N LEU A 846 -37.58 3.03 23.69
CA LEU A 846 -38.36 2.79 22.47
C LEU A 846 -39.87 2.75 22.72
N HIS A 847 -40.31 2.13 23.82
CA HIS A 847 -41.74 2.08 24.18
C HIS A 847 -42.32 3.49 24.38
N VAL A 848 -41.64 4.37 25.12
CA VAL A 848 -42.09 5.76 25.32
C VAL A 848 -42.01 6.59 24.03
N HIS A 849 -41.02 6.33 23.18
CA HIS A 849 -40.83 7.08 21.94
C HIS A 849 -41.96 6.91 20.91
N SER A 850 -42.71 5.80 20.96
CA SER A 850 -43.85 5.53 20.07
C SER A 850 -44.97 6.61 20.05
N VAL A 851 -44.92 7.58 20.98
CA VAL A 851 -45.88 8.67 21.15
C VAL A 851 -45.29 10.05 20.79
N ILE A 852 -43.97 10.18 20.58
CA ILE A 852 -43.28 11.48 20.44
C ILE A 852 -42.27 11.44 19.27
N GLY A 853 -42.74 11.69 18.05
CA GLY A 853 -41.93 11.54 16.83
C GLY A 853 -40.90 12.64 16.58
N ASN A 854 -39.65 12.42 17.02
CA ASN A 854 -38.43 13.13 16.63
C ASN A 854 -37.29 12.09 16.49
N SER A 855 -36.88 11.74 15.26
CA SER A 855 -36.08 10.51 15.01
C SER A 855 -34.57 10.65 15.31
N GLU A 856 -33.97 11.80 15.01
CA GLU A 856 -32.51 11.88 14.76
C GLU A 856 -31.64 11.55 15.98
N ASP A 857 -31.95 12.09 17.16
CA ASP A 857 -31.21 11.81 18.40
C ASP A 857 -31.24 10.32 18.77
N LEU A 858 -32.36 9.65 18.47
CA LEU A 858 -32.59 8.25 18.83
C LEU A 858 -31.92 7.30 17.84
N ASP A 859 -31.84 7.67 16.55
CA ASP A 859 -31.09 6.89 15.55
C ASP A 859 -29.56 6.96 15.76
N ASP A 860 -28.99 8.09 16.23
CA ASP A 860 -27.60 8.13 16.70
C ASP A 860 -27.39 7.24 17.94
N LEU A 861 -28.26 7.36 18.94
CA LEU A 861 -28.19 6.57 20.17
C LEU A 861 -28.31 5.06 19.89
N ARG A 862 -29.14 4.68 18.91
CA ARG A 862 -29.27 3.32 18.37
C ARG A 862 -28.03 2.86 17.62
N TYR A 863 -27.43 3.72 16.78
CA TYR A 863 -26.18 3.42 16.10
C TYR A 863 -25.04 3.20 17.10
N ARG A 864 -24.90 4.05 18.11
CA ARG A 864 -23.91 3.93 19.19
C ARG A 864 -24.12 2.68 20.05
N TRP A 865 -25.38 2.31 20.33
CA TRP A 865 -25.70 1.05 21.02
C TRP A 865 -25.33 -0.19 20.21
N MET A 866 -25.60 -0.19 18.90
CA MET A 866 -25.19 -1.26 18.00
C MET A 866 -23.67 -1.34 17.83
N LEU A 867 -22.99 -0.20 17.74
CA LEU A 867 -21.54 -0.11 17.65
C LEU A 867 -20.84 -0.61 18.93
N TYR A 868 -21.38 -0.30 20.12
CA TYR A 868 -20.91 -0.87 21.38
C TYR A 868 -21.06 -2.40 21.39
N LYS A 869 -22.23 -2.92 21.00
CA LYS A 869 -22.47 -4.37 20.92
C LYS A 869 -21.56 -5.09 19.90
N SER A 870 -21.20 -4.44 18.79
CA SER A 870 -20.22 -4.97 17.84
C SER A 870 -18.82 -4.99 18.45
N LYS A 871 -18.33 -3.86 18.96
CA LYS A 871 -16.99 -3.75 19.58
C LYS A 871 -16.80 -4.71 20.75
N LEU A 872 -17.81 -4.86 21.61
CA LEU A 872 -17.74 -5.81 22.74
C LEU A 872 -17.69 -7.27 22.24
N LYS A 873 -18.41 -7.61 21.17
CA LYS A 873 -18.37 -8.94 20.55
C LYS A 873 -17.02 -9.21 19.88
N GLU A 874 -16.46 -8.21 19.20
CA GLU A 874 -15.11 -8.26 18.60
C GLU A 874 -14.04 -8.45 19.68
N ALA A 875 -14.13 -7.69 20.78
CA ALA A 875 -13.26 -7.81 21.96
C ALA A 875 -13.34 -9.19 22.65
N MET A 876 -14.54 -9.79 22.72
CA MET A 876 -14.73 -11.16 23.22
C MET A 876 -14.25 -12.25 22.25
N SER A 877 -13.77 -11.88 21.06
CA SER A 877 -13.28 -12.82 20.02
C SER A 877 -11.81 -12.61 19.63
N SER A 878 -11.10 -11.73 20.34
CA SER A 878 -9.68 -11.41 20.18
C SER A 878 -8.86 -11.91 21.37
#